data_AF-A0A931JYG2-F1
#
_entry.id   AF-A0A931JYG2-F1
#
_cell.length_a   1.000
_cell.length_b   1.000
_cell.length_c   1.000
_cell.angle_alpha   90.00
_cell.angle_beta   90.00
_cell.angle_gamma   90.00
#
_symmetry.space_group_name_H-M   'P 1'
#
loop_
_entity.id
_entity.type
_entity.pdbx_description
1 polymer ?
#
loop_
_entity_poly.entity_id
_entity_poly.type
_entity_poly.pdbx_seq_one_letter_code
_entity_poly.pdbx_strand_id
1 'polypeptide(L)'
;MTANASALSQDIIDDHLPPEEYARTVEILGRAPNLVELGIFSVMWSEHCSYKSSRVHLKKFPVTGDKVIQGPGENAGVIDIGDGQACIFKMESHNHPSYIEPYQGAATGVGGILRDVFTMGARPVALMNALRFGAPNHPKTRSLVSGVVAGIGGYGNCVGVPTVGGETNFHPGYDGNILVNAMAVGLADADNIFYARGAEPGQPIVYVGSKTGRDGIHGATMASAEFDDDSAENRPTVQVGDPFTEKKLIEACLELMATDAIAAIQDMGAAGLTSSSVEMGDKGGVGITMNLDAVPQRETGMTAYEMMLSESQERMLMILKPGKESVAEAIFRKWELDVAVIGETTDTGRMLLTHKGETVCDIPIRPLADEAPLYERPWVRAPQRETILAGDVTPPQDYAEAILTLMVSPDLSSKAWIWKQYDRHVMADTAASSEDPSDAAVVRVHKTQKALAITTDCTPRYCGAGPVEGGKQAVAEAWRNLTAAGADPIAITDCLNFGNPERPDIMGQFAECVEGMAEACRALDFPVVSGNVSLYNETNGKAIPPTPAVGAVGLIPDISKRGTFGSLAEGDVLMLVGESHGWLGASLYLREIEGREEGAPPPVDLKVEKRNGDFVRTQIREGRLSIVHDLSDGGLAAAAAEVAMASGTGLNLAHEGELPLHGFLFGEDQARYLIAATEAQAEAVRAAADEAGVPLAVIGLAGGDALTVNGEWAVSIEDLKRVNSAFLPALMGG
;
A
#
# COMPACT_ATOMS: atom_id res chain seq x y z
N MET A 1 19.29 38.47 7.02
CA MET A 1 18.21 39.49 6.88
C MET A 1 17.95 39.71 5.40
N THR A 2 16.92 39.06 4.87
CA THR A 2 16.40 39.28 3.52
C THR A 2 16.00 40.76 3.36
N ALA A 3 16.59 41.45 2.39
CA ALA A 3 16.30 42.86 2.15
C ALA A 3 14.92 43.00 1.50
N ASN A 4 14.02 43.77 2.13
CA ASN A 4 12.73 44.23 1.60
C ASN A 4 11.85 43.16 0.92
N ALA A 5 11.23 42.29 1.71
CA ALA A 5 10.04 41.58 1.25
C ALA A 5 8.96 42.64 0.92
N SER A 6 8.60 42.77 -0.36
CA SER A 6 7.37 43.46 -0.75
C SER A 6 6.21 42.83 0.01
N ALA A 7 5.32 43.64 0.59
CA ALA A 7 4.14 43.11 1.26
C ALA A 7 3.35 42.23 0.29
N LEU A 8 3.25 40.93 0.60
CA LEU A 8 2.39 40.00 -0.12
C LEU A 8 0.93 40.47 0.04
N SER A 9 0.10 40.28 -0.99
CA SER A 9 -1.33 40.54 -0.86
C SER A 9 -1.96 39.53 0.10
N GLN A 10 -3.09 39.91 0.71
CA GLN A 10 -3.84 39.01 1.57
C GLN A 10 -4.30 37.75 0.80
N ASP A 11 -4.73 37.92 -0.46
CA ASP A 11 -5.13 36.81 -1.32
C ASP A 11 -4.01 35.76 -1.47
N ILE A 12 -2.76 36.18 -1.70
CA ILE A 12 -1.62 35.25 -1.78
C ILE A 12 -1.40 34.52 -0.46
N ILE A 13 -1.57 35.20 0.67
CA ILE A 13 -1.39 34.58 1.99
C ILE A 13 -2.46 33.51 2.23
N ASP A 14 -3.72 33.85 1.97
CA ASP A 14 -4.87 32.98 2.20
C ASP A 14 -4.86 31.76 1.26
N ASP A 15 -4.32 31.90 0.05
CA ASP A 15 -4.11 30.78 -0.89
C ASP A 15 -3.05 29.78 -0.41
N HIS A 16 -2.17 30.16 0.51
CA HIS A 16 -1.05 29.33 0.97
C HIS A 16 -1.25 28.74 2.36
N LEU A 17 -1.74 29.55 3.30
CA LEU A 17 -1.85 29.16 4.70
C LEU A 17 -3.14 29.69 5.31
N PRO A 18 -3.85 28.89 6.12
CA PRO A 18 -4.91 29.39 7.00
C PRO A 18 -4.41 30.53 7.90
N PRO A 19 -5.28 31.46 8.32
CA PRO A 19 -4.88 32.62 9.12
C PRO A 19 -4.10 32.28 10.41
N GLU A 20 -4.47 31.18 11.07
CA GLU A 20 -3.79 30.68 12.27
C GLU A 20 -2.37 30.15 12.00
N GLU A 21 -2.19 29.43 10.89
CA GLU A 21 -0.90 28.90 10.46
C GLU A 21 0.02 30.02 9.97
N TYR A 22 -0.53 31.03 9.27
CA TYR A 22 0.21 32.22 8.88
C TYR A 22 0.67 33.03 10.10
N ALA A 23 -0.21 33.24 11.09
CA ALA A 23 0.16 33.95 12.31
C ALA A 23 1.33 33.26 13.04
N ARG A 24 1.31 31.93 13.11
CA ARG A 24 2.40 31.14 13.71
C ARG A 24 3.69 31.22 12.88
N THR A 25 3.58 31.20 11.55
CA THR A 25 4.73 31.42 10.66
C THR A 25 5.39 32.78 10.94
N VAL A 26 4.61 33.85 11.10
CA VAL A 26 5.13 35.19 11.43
C VAL A 26 5.79 35.22 12.81
N GLU A 27 5.23 34.51 13.80
CA GLU A 27 5.83 34.38 15.13
C GLU A 27 7.19 33.66 15.08
N ILE A 28 7.26 32.52 14.38
CA ILE A 28 8.50 31.74 14.21
C ILE A 28 9.59 32.58 13.53
N LEU A 29 9.23 33.35 12.50
CA LEU A 29 10.18 34.16 11.74
C LEU A 29 10.52 35.49 12.42
N GLY A 30 9.66 35.98 13.32
CA GLY A 30 9.75 37.33 13.89
C GLY A 30 9.51 38.46 12.87
N ARG A 31 9.02 38.12 11.67
CA ARG A 31 8.74 39.02 10.55
C ARG A 31 7.77 38.36 9.56
N ALA A 32 7.24 39.12 8.61
CA ALA A 32 6.50 38.56 7.49
C ALA A 32 7.42 37.69 6.60
N PRO A 33 6.94 36.51 6.14
CA PRO A 33 7.65 35.70 5.14
C PRO A 33 7.63 36.39 3.77
N ASN A 34 8.65 36.14 2.96
CA ASN A 34 8.57 36.40 1.52
C ASN A 34 7.86 35.24 0.79
N LEU A 35 7.66 35.35 -0.53
CA LEU A 35 6.92 34.33 -1.30
C LEU A 35 7.56 32.93 -1.23
N VAL A 36 8.90 32.82 -1.29
CA VAL A 36 9.60 31.53 -1.22
C VAL A 36 9.42 30.90 0.16
N GLU A 37 9.57 31.70 1.20
CA GLU A 37 9.41 31.26 2.59
C GLU A 37 7.97 30.84 2.87
N LEU A 38 6.98 31.62 2.40
CA LEU A 38 5.56 31.28 2.51
C LEU A 38 5.24 29.97 1.80
N GLY A 39 5.77 29.77 0.59
CA GLY A 39 5.63 28.51 -0.15
C GLY A 39 6.22 27.31 0.59
N ILE A 40 7.40 27.47 1.20
CA ILE A 40 8.04 26.42 2.00
C ILE A 40 7.18 26.06 3.22
N PHE A 41 6.69 27.04 3.99
CA PHE A 41 5.80 26.76 5.13
C PHE A 41 4.50 26.11 4.69
N SER A 42 3.87 26.63 3.62
CA SER A 42 2.62 26.11 3.06
C SER A 42 2.70 24.63 2.73
N VAL A 43 3.75 24.22 2.01
CA VAL A 43 3.87 22.83 1.58
C VAL A 43 4.26 21.90 2.74
N MET A 44 5.18 22.34 3.61
CA MET A 44 5.63 21.54 4.77
C MET A 44 4.52 21.34 5.81
N TRP A 45 3.59 22.29 5.93
CA TRP A 45 2.45 22.22 6.85
C TRP A 45 1.14 21.78 6.16
N SER A 46 1.21 21.35 4.91
CA SER A 46 0.11 20.66 4.23
C SER A 46 -0.26 19.36 4.96
N GLU A 47 -1.48 18.86 4.76
CA GLU A 47 -1.89 17.58 5.36
C GLU A 47 -0.99 16.44 4.86
N HIS A 48 -0.61 16.48 3.58
CA HIS A 48 0.24 15.48 2.93
C HIS A 48 1.63 15.34 3.56
N CYS A 49 2.29 16.46 3.94
CA CYS A 49 3.62 16.41 4.55
C CYS A 49 3.59 16.32 6.07
N SER A 50 2.67 17.01 6.74
CA SER A 50 2.68 17.14 8.20
C SER A 50 1.83 16.10 8.93
N TYR A 51 0.88 15.45 8.24
CA TYR A 51 -0.08 14.53 8.82
C TYR A 51 -0.87 15.17 9.99
N LYS A 52 -1.13 16.48 9.90
CA LYS A 52 -1.61 17.30 11.02
C LYS A 52 -2.93 16.83 11.62
N SER A 53 -3.81 16.17 10.86
CA SER A 53 -5.08 15.63 11.33
C SER A 53 -5.00 14.15 11.72
N SER A 54 -4.04 13.40 11.20
CA SER A 54 -3.94 11.94 11.40
C SER A 54 -2.93 11.52 12.47
N ARG A 55 -1.84 12.28 12.64
CA ARG A 55 -0.69 11.94 13.50
C ARG A 55 -1.04 11.66 14.96
N VAL A 56 -2.12 12.26 15.49
CA VAL A 56 -2.61 11.94 16.85
C VAL A 56 -3.13 10.51 16.98
N HIS A 57 -3.75 9.98 15.93
CA HIS A 57 -4.31 8.63 15.89
C HIS A 57 -3.25 7.58 15.56
N LEU A 58 -2.30 7.89 14.65
CA LEU A 58 -1.25 6.96 14.25
C LEU A 58 -0.38 6.49 15.43
N LYS A 59 -0.26 7.30 16.49
CA LYS A 59 0.42 6.93 17.75
C LYS A 59 -0.16 5.70 18.44
N LYS A 60 -1.36 5.25 18.06
CA LYS A 60 -1.96 4.02 18.57
C LYS A 60 -1.23 2.78 18.05
N PHE A 61 -0.61 2.82 16.87
CA PHE A 61 0.00 1.64 16.28
C PHE A 61 1.20 1.12 17.09
N PRO A 62 1.36 -0.21 17.22
CA PRO A 62 2.62 -0.79 17.64
C PRO A 62 3.64 -0.66 16.51
N VAL A 63 4.76 0.02 16.77
CA VAL A 63 5.79 0.33 15.75
C VAL A 63 7.15 -0.30 16.03
N THR A 64 7.21 -1.15 17.05
CA THR A 64 8.41 -1.88 17.48
C THR A 64 8.09 -3.37 17.55
N GLY A 65 9.06 -4.21 17.25
CA GLY A 65 8.97 -5.66 17.41
C GLY A 65 10.35 -6.29 17.25
N ASP A 66 10.48 -7.58 17.57
CA ASP A 66 11.78 -8.27 17.64
C ASP A 66 12.53 -8.25 16.30
N LYS A 67 11.79 -8.26 15.19
CA LYS A 67 12.35 -8.21 13.82
C LYS A 67 12.32 -6.82 13.20
N VAL A 68 11.91 -5.77 13.92
CA VAL A 68 11.87 -4.41 13.37
C VAL A 68 13.24 -3.75 13.57
N ILE A 69 13.95 -3.50 12.47
CA ILE A 69 15.22 -2.75 12.48
C ILE A 69 14.93 -1.23 12.50
N GLN A 70 13.96 -0.79 11.72
CA GLN A 70 13.54 0.61 11.63
C GLN A 70 12.02 0.66 11.42
N GLY A 71 11.31 1.24 12.38
CA GLY A 71 9.89 1.59 12.24
C GLY A 71 9.69 2.96 11.56
N PRO A 72 8.50 3.57 11.70
CA PRO A 72 8.18 4.84 11.05
C PRO A 72 9.15 5.97 11.41
N GLY A 73 9.43 6.84 10.43
CA GLY A 73 10.31 8.01 10.59
C GLY A 73 11.41 8.13 9.53
N GLU A 74 11.64 7.09 8.74
CA GLU A 74 12.47 7.10 7.52
C GLU A 74 11.60 6.79 6.30
N ASN A 75 12.19 6.83 5.10
CA ASN A 75 11.43 6.73 3.85
C ASN A 75 10.74 5.38 3.69
N ALA A 76 11.23 4.31 4.33
CA ALA A 76 10.58 3.00 4.34
C ALA A 76 10.87 2.25 5.64
N GLY A 77 10.02 1.27 5.94
CA GLY A 77 10.18 0.40 7.10
C GLY A 77 11.21 -0.69 6.82
N VAL A 78 11.98 -1.10 7.83
CA VAL A 78 13.05 -2.11 7.70
C VAL A 78 12.85 -3.23 8.71
N ILE A 79 12.85 -4.47 8.22
CA ILE A 79 12.73 -5.67 9.04
C ILE A 79 13.90 -6.64 8.84
N ASP A 80 14.27 -7.36 9.89
CA ASP A 80 15.23 -8.46 9.88
C ASP A 80 14.60 -9.72 9.28
N ILE A 81 15.27 -10.29 8.29
CA ILE A 81 14.88 -11.53 7.61
C ILE A 81 15.92 -12.64 7.82
N GLY A 82 16.76 -12.51 8.85
CA GLY A 82 17.82 -13.45 9.24
C GLY A 82 19.06 -13.35 8.36
N ASP A 83 20.12 -14.04 8.78
CA ASP A 83 21.41 -14.13 8.07
C ASP A 83 22.10 -12.78 7.81
N GLY A 84 21.83 -11.77 8.63
CA GLY A 84 22.36 -10.41 8.43
C GLY A 84 21.74 -9.69 7.24
N GLN A 85 20.56 -10.12 6.78
CA GLN A 85 19.83 -9.51 5.67
C GLN A 85 18.57 -8.80 6.18
N ALA A 86 18.18 -7.76 5.46
CA ALA A 86 17.01 -6.95 5.76
C ALA A 86 16.06 -6.87 4.57
N CYS A 87 14.77 -6.72 4.89
CA CYS A 87 13.73 -6.38 3.92
C CYS A 87 13.23 -4.97 4.20
N ILE A 88 13.15 -4.15 3.15
CA ILE A 88 12.73 -2.76 3.19
C ILE A 88 11.46 -2.64 2.38
N PHE A 89 10.41 -2.04 2.93
CA PHE A 89 9.16 -1.89 2.19
C PHE A 89 8.34 -0.71 2.68
N LYS A 90 7.49 -0.21 1.78
CA LYS A 90 6.49 0.83 2.04
C LYS A 90 5.38 0.72 1.01
N MET A 91 4.21 1.26 1.35
CA MET A 91 3.11 1.50 0.43
C MET A 91 2.73 2.98 0.44
N GLU A 92 2.51 3.55 -0.74
CA GLU A 92 2.05 4.92 -0.95
C GLU A 92 0.77 4.97 -1.79
N SER A 93 0.15 6.15 -1.87
CA SER A 93 -1.03 6.42 -2.69
C SER A 93 -0.75 7.51 -3.72
N HIS A 94 -1.33 7.40 -4.91
CA HIS A 94 -1.26 8.43 -5.94
C HIS A 94 -2.65 8.77 -6.53
N ASN A 95 -3.66 8.79 -5.65
CA ASN A 95 -5.10 8.83 -5.96
C ASN A 95 -5.51 10.00 -6.86
N HIS A 96 -5.30 11.25 -6.39
CA HIS A 96 -5.76 12.44 -7.08
C HIS A 96 -5.15 12.57 -8.49
N PRO A 97 -3.82 12.44 -8.67
CA PRO A 97 -3.24 12.53 -10.01
C PRO A 97 -3.69 11.38 -10.92
N SER A 98 -3.87 10.16 -10.39
CA SER A 98 -4.38 9.03 -11.17
C SER A 98 -5.84 9.18 -11.59
N TYR A 99 -6.66 9.95 -10.88
CA TYR A 99 -8.02 10.24 -11.33
C TYR A 99 -8.05 11.24 -12.49
N ILE A 100 -7.13 12.21 -12.52
CA ILE A 100 -7.04 13.25 -13.56
C ILE A 100 -6.31 12.74 -14.80
N GLU A 101 -5.14 12.15 -14.62
CA GLU A 101 -4.27 11.60 -15.68
C GLU A 101 -3.84 10.17 -15.27
N PRO A 102 -4.63 9.15 -15.63
CA PRO A 102 -4.49 7.82 -15.05
C PRO A 102 -3.18 7.12 -15.39
N TYR A 103 -2.61 7.37 -16.57
CA TYR A 103 -1.33 6.77 -16.95
C TYR A 103 -0.21 7.38 -16.12
N GLN A 104 -0.10 8.70 -16.15
CA GLN A 104 1.02 9.40 -15.53
C GLN A 104 0.95 9.34 -14.01
N GLY A 105 -0.23 9.58 -13.42
CA GLY A 105 -0.37 9.50 -11.97
C GLY A 105 -0.03 8.12 -11.41
N ALA A 106 -0.40 7.04 -12.11
CA ALA A 106 -0.06 5.69 -11.68
C ALA A 106 1.44 5.38 -11.89
N ALA A 107 2.01 5.83 -13.00
CA ALA A 107 3.43 5.64 -13.32
C ALA A 107 4.34 6.34 -12.31
N THR A 108 4.04 7.60 -11.95
CA THR A 108 4.81 8.37 -10.96
C THR A 108 4.62 7.83 -9.55
N GLY A 109 3.46 7.25 -9.24
CA GLY A 109 3.24 6.49 -8.00
C GLY A 109 4.18 5.30 -7.86
N VAL A 110 4.38 4.52 -8.94
CA VAL A 110 5.37 3.43 -8.94
C VAL A 110 6.80 3.97 -8.82
N GLY A 111 7.13 5.07 -9.51
CA GLY A 111 8.45 5.69 -9.39
C GLY A 111 8.77 6.18 -7.99
N GLY A 112 7.84 6.88 -7.34
CA GLY A 112 7.98 7.38 -5.97
C GLY A 112 8.28 6.26 -4.98
N ILE A 113 7.45 5.21 -4.96
CA ILE A 113 7.60 4.12 -4.00
C ILE A 113 8.89 3.31 -4.20
N LEU A 114 9.38 3.21 -5.44
CA LEU A 114 10.69 2.62 -5.71
C LEU A 114 11.82 3.45 -5.09
N ARG A 115 11.74 4.78 -5.20
CA ARG A 115 12.72 5.71 -4.62
C ARG A 115 12.79 5.62 -3.11
N ASP A 116 11.66 5.56 -2.43
CA ASP A 116 11.63 5.33 -0.97
C ASP A 116 12.46 4.11 -0.56
N VAL A 117 12.27 3.00 -1.28
CA VAL A 117 12.91 1.72 -0.96
C VAL A 117 14.41 1.75 -1.27
N PHE A 118 14.82 2.20 -2.46
CA PHE A 118 16.25 2.15 -2.80
C PHE A 118 17.08 3.23 -2.12
N THR A 119 16.47 4.33 -1.67
CA THR A 119 17.14 5.35 -0.85
C THR A 119 17.69 4.76 0.45
N MET A 120 17.02 3.73 0.99
CA MET A 120 17.46 3.01 2.19
C MET A 120 18.59 2.00 1.94
N GLY A 121 19.12 1.90 0.71
CA GLY A 121 20.16 0.92 0.35
C GLY A 121 19.62 -0.39 -0.24
N ALA A 122 18.31 -0.51 -0.38
CA ALA A 122 17.68 -1.75 -0.83
C ALA A 122 17.59 -1.83 -2.34
N ARG A 123 17.85 -3.01 -2.91
CA ARG A 123 17.48 -3.29 -4.30
C ARG A 123 16.00 -3.66 -4.34
N PRO A 124 15.13 -2.92 -5.07
CA PRO A 124 13.73 -3.31 -5.23
C PRO A 124 13.63 -4.66 -5.95
N VAL A 125 12.84 -5.58 -5.39
CA VAL A 125 12.65 -6.95 -5.90
C VAL A 125 11.20 -7.27 -6.23
N ALA A 126 10.24 -6.48 -5.73
CA ALA A 126 8.82 -6.70 -5.99
C ALA A 126 8.00 -5.41 -5.86
N LEU A 127 6.93 -5.33 -6.63
CA LEU A 127 5.85 -4.36 -6.52
C LEU A 127 4.52 -5.06 -6.25
N MET A 128 3.64 -4.42 -5.51
CA MET A 128 2.23 -4.80 -5.37
C MET A 128 1.33 -3.57 -5.50
N ASN A 129 0.10 -3.75 -5.98
CA ASN A 129 -0.83 -2.64 -6.13
C ASN A 129 -2.18 -2.93 -5.47
N ALA A 130 -2.67 -1.99 -4.66
CA ALA A 130 -4.03 -2.00 -4.14
C ALA A 130 -4.85 -0.96 -4.89
N LEU A 131 -5.77 -1.42 -5.75
CA LEU A 131 -6.54 -0.57 -6.66
C LEU A 131 -8.01 -0.56 -6.27
N ARG A 132 -8.66 0.61 -6.34
CA ARG A 132 -10.12 0.73 -6.19
C ARG A 132 -10.69 1.62 -7.28
N PHE A 133 -11.66 1.10 -8.01
CA PHE A 133 -12.31 1.81 -9.12
C PHE A 133 -13.81 2.01 -8.86
N GLY A 134 -14.40 2.94 -9.62
CA GLY A 134 -15.84 3.21 -9.61
C GLY A 134 -16.68 2.03 -10.10
N ALA A 135 -17.99 2.24 -10.20
CA ALA A 135 -18.92 1.26 -10.73
C ALA A 135 -18.52 0.83 -12.15
N PRO A 136 -18.64 -0.47 -12.52
CA PRO A 136 -18.26 -0.95 -13.86
C PRO A 136 -19.00 -0.25 -15.01
N ASN A 137 -20.23 0.21 -14.78
CA ASN A 137 -21.04 0.94 -15.75
C ASN A 137 -20.81 2.46 -15.76
N HIS A 138 -19.98 2.99 -14.86
CA HIS A 138 -19.69 4.42 -14.80
C HIS A 138 -18.82 4.84 -16.00
N PRO A 139 -19.11 5.95 -16.71
CA PRO A 139 -18.46 6.29 -17.98
C PRO A 139 -16.93 6.43 -17.92
N LYS A 140 -16.38 6.85 -16.77
CA LYS A 140 -14.93 7.03 -16.59
C LYS A 140 -14.20 5.73 -16.23
N THR A 141 -14.89 4.73 -15.67
CA THR A 141 -14.25 3.56 -15.05
C THR A 141 -13.34 2.84 -16.03
N ARG A 142 -13.81 2.59 -17.26
CA ARG A 142 -13.01 1.89 -18.27
C ARG A 142 -11.70 2.62 -18.62
N SER A 143 -11.78 3.94 -18.82
CA SER A 143 -10.58 4.75 -19.14
C SER A 143 -9.61 4.83 -17.96
N LEU A 144 -10.12 4.89 -16.74
CA LEU A 144 -9.30 4.93 -15.53
C LEU A 144 -8.58 3.60 -15.31
N VAL A 145 -9.31 2.47 -15.40
CA VAL A 145 -8.72 1.12 -15.33
C VAL A 145 -7.62 0.96 -16.38
N SER A 146 -7.91 1.29 -17.64
CA SER A 146 -6.94 1.15 -18.72
C SER A 146 -5.71 2.02 -18.54
N GLY A 147 -5.90 3.29 -18.12
CA GLY A 147 -4.79 4.23 -17.95
C GLY A 147 -3.90 3.84 -16.78
N VAL A 148 -4.49 3.53 -15.62
CA VAL A 148 -3.74 3.15 -14.41
C VAL A 148 -2.93 1.88 -14.65
N VAL A 149 -3.55 0.84 -15.24
CA VAL A 149 -2.86 -0.42 -15.52
C VAL A 149 -1.72 -0.22 -16.52
N ALA A 150 -1.96 0.57 -17.58
CA ALA A 150 -0.90 0.89 -18.54
C ALA A 150 0.24 1.72 -17.91
N GLY A 151 -0.06 2.65 -16.99
CA GLY A 151 0.92 3.45 -16.28
C GLY A 151 1.82 2.62 -15.36
N ILE A 152 1.21 1.76 -14.52
CA ILE A 152 1.93 0.83 -13.64
C ILE A 152 2.85 -0.08 -14.45
N GLY A 153 2.31 -0.73 -15.49
CA GLY A 153 3.08 -1.61 -16.34
C GLY A 153 4.17 -0.87 -17.11
N GLY A 154 3.87 0.32 -17.63
CA GLY A 154 4.81 1.16 -18.36
C GLY A 154 6.03 1.55 -17.52
N TYR A 155 5.83 1.79 -16.21
CA TYR A 155 6.94 2.14 -15.32
C TYR A 155 7.67 0.90 -14.80
N GLY A 156 6.97 -0.03 -14.13
CA GLY A 156 7.56 -1.21 -13.50
C GLY A 156 8.32 -2.12 -14.48
N ASN A 157 7.75 -2.35 -15.68
CA ASN A 157 8.39 -3.17 -16.70
C ASN A 157 9.68 -2.54 -17.24
N CYS A 158 9.69 -1.22 -17.43
CA CYS A 158 10.84 -0.48 -17.94
C CYS A 158 11.99 -0.41 -16.92
N VAL A 159 11.67 -0.21 -15.64
CA VAL A 159 12.67 -0.26 -14.56
C VAL A 159 13.19 -1.69 -14.36
N GLY A 160 12.36 -2.69 -14.64
CA GLY A 160 12.68 -4.10 -14.44
C GLY A 160 12.51 -4.52 -12.99
N VAL A 161 11.41 -4.11 -12.37
CA VAL A 161 10.97 -4.59 -11.05
C VAL A 161 9.62 -5.29 -11.23
N PRO A 162 9.50 -6.58 -10.87
CA PRO A 162 8.28 -7.34 -11.14
C PRO A 162 7.13 -6.87 -10.25
N THR A 163 5.94 -6.69 -10.83
CA THR A 163 4.70 -6.49 -10.07
C THR A 163 4.07 -7.85 -9.79
N VAL A 164 4.33 -8.39 -8.60
CA VAL A 164 4.08 -9.80 -8.29
C VAL A 164 2.65 -10.09 -7.84
N GLY A 165 1.91 -9.07 -7.41
CA GLY A 165 0.60 -9.24 -6.81
C GLY A 165 -0.17 -7.93 -6.62
N GLY A 166 -1.33 -8.02 -5.98
CA GLY A 166 -2.16 -6.88 -5.64
C GLY A 166 -3.61 -7.27 -5.47
N GLU A 167 -4.45 -6.28 -5.16
CA GLU A 167 -5.90 -6.42 -5.02
C GLU A 167 -6.62 -5.35 -5.86
N THR A 168 -7.86 -5.65 -6.28
CA THR A 168 -8.67 -4.71 -7.06
C THR A 168 -10.15 -4.91 -6.78
N ASN A 169 -10.83 -3.85 -6.33
CA ASN A 169 -12.28 -3.85 -6.13
C ASN A 169 -12.97 -2.73 -6.93
N PHE A 170 -14.27 -2.89 -7.14
CA PHE A 170 -15.12 -1.92 -7.84
C PHE A 170 -16.29 -1.54 -6.94
N HIS A 171 -16.53 -0.24 -6.76
CA HIS A 171 -17.64 0.23 -5.96
C HIS A 171 -18.07 1.64 -6.40
N PRO A 172 -19.38 1.97 -6.46
CA PRO A 172 -19.85 3.29 -6.86
C PRO A 172 -19.31 4.44 -5.99
N GLY A 173 -18.94 4.15 -4.75
CA GLY A 173 -18.28 5.11 -3.85
C GLY A 173 -16.93 5.65 -4.37
N TYR A 174 -16.33 5.03 -5.37
CA TYR A 174 -15.09 5.50 -6.04
C TYR A 174 -15.36 6.16 -7.41
N ASP A 175 -16.62 6.46 -7.77
CA ASP A 175 -16.95 7.10 -9.05
C ASP A 175 -16.31 8.48 -9.20
N GLY A 176 -16.17 9.21 -8.08
CA GLY A 176 -15.55 10.54 -8.02
C GLY A 176 -14.04 10.51 -7.72
N ASN A 177 -13.56 9.49 -7.01
CA ASN A 177 -12.16 9.35 -6.60
C ASN A 177 -11.77 7.87 -6.65
N ILE A 178 -10.83 7.51 -7.52
CA ILE A 178 -10.23 6.16 -7.52
C ILE A 178 -9.06 6.10 -6.53
N LEU A 179 -8.70 4.89 -6.11
CA LEU A 179 -7.51 4.66 -5.31
C LEU A 179 -6.46 3.90 -6.12
N VAL A 180 -5.23 4.42 -6.10
CA VAL A 180 -4.07 3.83 -6.74
C VAL A 180 -2.95 3.80 -5.72
N ASN A 181 -2.86 2.66 -5.02
CA ASN A 181 -1.84 2.45 -4.00
C ASN A 181 -0.77 1.51 -4.55
N ALA A 182 0.49 1.93 -4.46
CA ALA A 182 1.65 1.16 -4.91
C ALA A 182 2.53 0.82 -3.72
N MET A 183 2.92 -0.44 -3.60
CA MET A 183 3.84 -0.97 -2.61
C MET A 183 5.11 -1.45 -3.30
N ALA A 184 6.28 -1.13 -2.74
CA ALA A 184 7.54 -1.70 -3.17
C ALA A 184 8.20 -2.47 -2.01
N VAL A 185 8.90 -3.55 -2.38
CA VAL A 185 9.69 -4.38 -1.47
C VAL A 185 11.09 -4.50 -2.03
N GLY A 186 12.10 -4.28 -1.18
CA GLY A 186 13.51 -4.37 -1.52
C GLY A 186 14.32 -5.16 -0.49
N LEU A 187 15.49 -5.60 -0.92
CA LEU A 187 16.44 -6.37 -0.12
C LEU A 187 17.76 -5.62 0.04
N ALA A 188 18.32 -5.66 1.24
CA ALA A 188 19.66 -5.16 1.54
C ALA A 188 20.36 -6.05 2.58
N ASP A 189 21.66 -5.87 2.73
CA ASP A 189 22.38 -6.36 3.91
C ASP A 189 22.09 -5.43 5.10
N ALA A 190 21.88 -6.00 6.29
CA ALA A 190 21.40 -5.28 7.47
C ALA A 190 22.41 -4.25 8.01
N ASP A 191 23.70 -4.40 7.70
CA ASP A 191 24.76 -3.45 8.03
C ASP A 191 24.96 -2.37 6.94
N ASN A 192 24.19 -2.43 5.85
CA ASN A 192 24.25 -1.51 4.72
C ASN A 192 22.92 -0.79 4.49
N ILE A 193 22.24 -0.41 5.57
CA ILE A 193 21.03 0.41 5.55
C ILE A 193 21.41 1.88 5.66
N PHE A 194 20.87 2.69 4.75
CA PHE A 194 21.09 4.13 4.71
C PHE A 194 19.92 4.87 5.34
N TYR A 195 20.23 5.98 6.00
CA TYR A 195 19.27 6.80 6.72
C TYR A 195 19.42 8.26 6.29
N ALA A 196 18.38 9.08 6.49
CA ALA A 196 18.44 10.52 6.25
C ALA A 196 19.15 11.31 7.38
N ARG A 197 19.81 10.60 8.32
CA ARG A 197 20.56 11.16 9.46
C ARG A 197 22.07 10.93 9.30
N GLY A 198 22.88 11.71 10.01
CA GLY A 198 24.35 11.59 9.97
C GLY A 198 25.05 12.72 9.22
N ALA A 199 24.31 13.76 8.81
CA ALA A 199 24.89 14.98 8.30
C ALA A 199 25.69 15.72 9.39
N GLU A 200 26.86 16.22 9.02
CA GLU A 200 27.70 17.09 9.86
C GLU A 200 27.88 18.44 9.15
N PRO A 201 28.13 19.56 9.86
CA PRO A 201 28.43 20.85 9.22
C PRO A 201 29.65 20.79 8.29
N GLY A 202 29.59 21.52 7.17
CA GLY A 202 30.66 21.62 6.18
C GLY A 202 30.71 20.48 5.16
N GLN A 203 29.63 19.70 5.05
CA GLN A 203 29.48 18.64 4.07
C GLN A 203 28.77 19.14 2.81
N PRO A 204 29.22 18.77 1.60
CA PRO A 204 28.60 19.18 0.36
C PRO A 204 27.19 18.58 0.19
N ILE A 205 26.25 19.42 -0.25
CA ILE A 205 24.90 19.03 -0.67
C ILE A 205 24.91 18.86 -2.19
N VAL A 206 24.56 17.67 -2.65
CA VAL A 206 24.66 17.24 -4.05
C VAL A 206 23.29 16.84 -4.57
N TYR A 207 22.91 17.47 -5.67
CA TYR A 207 21.75 17.14 -6.47
C TYR A 207 22.12 16.09 -7.52
N VAL A 208 21.26 15.10 -7.71
CA VAL A 208 21.46 14.04 -8.70
C VAL A 208 20.15 13.72 -9.43
N GLY A 209 20.23 13.40 -10.71
CA GLY A 209 19.12 12.85 -11.49
C GLY A 209 18.59 13.81 -12.55
N SER A 210 17.30 13.75 -12.83
CA SER A 210 16.63 14.58 -13.83
C SER A 210 16.75 16.07 -13.52
N LYS A 211 16.68 16.94 -14.54
CA LYS A 211 16.70 18.40 -14.36
C LYS A 211 15.36 18.92 -13.84
N THR A 212 15.41 19.89 -12.94
CA THR A 212 14.24 20.55 -12.35
C THR A 212 13.47 21.37 -13.39
N GLY A 213 12.17 21.16 -13.49
CA GLY A 213 11.22 21.89 -14.34
C GLY A 213 10.02 22.40 -13.54
N ARG A 214 9.04 23.02 -14.20
CA ARG A 214 7.80 23.52 -13.57
C ARG A 214 6.75 22.43 -13.39
N ASP A 215 7.17 21.28 -12.87
CA ASP A 215 6.31 20.11 -12.71
C ASP A 215 5.73 20.09 -11.30
N GLY A 216 4.41 19.90 -11.16
CA GLY A 216 3.76 19.67 -9.87
C GLY A 216 3.93 20.76 -8.80
N ILE A 217 4.26 22.00 -9.19
CA ILE A 217 4.28 23.13 -8.26
C ILE A 217 2.82 23.32 -7.80
N HIS A 218 2.53 23.03 -6.53
CA HIS A 218 1.20 22.88 -5.89
C HIS A 218 0.60 21.45 -5.77
N GLY A 219 1.34 20.40 -6.16
CA GLY A 219 0.87 19.00 -6.08
C GLY A 219 0.47 18.56 -4.68
N ALA A 220 1.33 18.77 -3.68
CA ALA A 220 1.03 18.44 -2.27
C ALA A 220 -0.18 19.21 -1.69
N THR A 221 -0.35 20.48 -2.08
CA THR A 221 -1.51 21.28 -1.65
C THR A 221 -2.79 20.80 -2.34
N MET A 222 -2.73 20.47 -3.63
CA MET A 222 -3.85 19.87 -4.37
C MET A 222 -4.28 18.52 -3.78
N ALA A 223 -3.33 17.67 -3.36
CA ALA A 223 -3.62 16.39 -2.71
C ALA A 223 -4.23 16.55 -1.30
N SER A 224 -4.26 17.77 -0.77
CA SER A 224 -4.84 18.14 0.52
C SER A 224 -6.19 18.89 0.38
N ALA A 225 -6.80 18.87 -0.81
CA ALA A 225 -8.06 19.54 -1.12
C ALA A 225 -9.07 18.57 -1.78
N GLU A 226 -10.36 18.86 -1.65
CA GLU A 226 -11.44 18.07 -2.28
C GLU A 226 -11.52 18.33 -3.80
N PHE A 227 -12.04 17.35 -4.55
CA PHE A 227 -12.37 17.56 -5.96
C PHE A 227 -13.71 18.27 -6.16
N ASP A 228 -13.74 19.08 -7.22
CA ASP A 228 -14.91 19.77 -7.75
C ASP A 228 -15.05 19.53 -9.28
N ASP A 229 -16.07 20.14 -9.88
CA ASP A 229 -16.37 19.98 -11.31
C ASP A 229 -15.29 20.59 -12.23
N ASP A 230 -14.44 21.51 -11.72
CA ASP A 230 -13.38 22.20 -12.48
C ASP A 230 -12.00 21.52 -12.33
N SER A 231 -11.89 20.47 -11.50
CA SER A 231 -10.64 19.76 -11.20
C SER A 231 -9.94 19.14 -12.42
N ALA A 232 -10.64 19.00 -13.56
CA ALA A 232 -10.04 18.58 -14.83
C ALA A 232 -9.06 19.61 -15.41
N GLU A 233 -9.18 20.90 -15.05
CA GLU A 233 -8.27 21.97 -15.49
C GLU A 233 -6.86 21.81 -14.90
N ASN A 234 -6.70 21.01 -13.83
CA ASN A 234 -5.42 20.71 -13.20
C ASN A 234 -4.59 19.66 -13.95
N ARG A 235 -5.05 19.10 -15.07
CA ARG A 235 -4.28 18.10 -15.84
C ARG A 235 -2.83 18.49 -16.18
N PRO A 236 -2.49 19.75 -16.49
CA PRO A 236 -1.11 20.15 -16.77
C PRO A 236 -0.16 20.04 -15.57
N THR A 237 -0.67 19.90 -14.34
CA THR A 237 0.16 19.79 -13.12
C THR A 237 0.60 18.35 -12.84
N VAL A 238 -0.01 17.34 -13.50
CA VAL A 238 0.37 15.94 -13.31
C VAL A 238 1.74 15.68 -13.93
N GLN A 239 2.67 15.17 -13.12
CA GLN A 239 4.05 14.95 -13.54
C GLN A 239 4.16 13.79 -14.52
N VAL A 240 5.21 13.79 -15.34
CA VAL A 240 5.54 12.67 -16.23
C VAL A 240 6.77 11.97 -15.70
N GLY A 241 6.66 10.67 -15.45
CA GLY A 241 7.78 9.85 -15.00
C GLY A 241 8.66 9.35 -16.15
N ASP A 242 9.96 9.21 -15.89
CA ASP A 242 10.93 8.59 -16.81
C ASP A 242 11.56 7.32 -16.18
N PRO A 243 10.96 6.13 -16.40
CA PRO A 243 11.44 4.90 -15.79
C PRO A 243 12.85 4.50 -16.28
N PHE A 244 13.31 4.99 -17.43
CA PHE A 244 14.67 4.69 -17.89
C PHE A 244 15.71 5.47 -17.09
N THR A 245 15.41 6.72 -16.75
CA THR A 245 16.25 7.52 -15.85
C THR A 245 16.20 6.97 -14.43
N GLU A 246 15.03 6.54 -13.94
CA GLU A 246 14.90 5.89 -12.63
C GLU A 246 15.77 4.62 -12.55
N LYS A 247 15.79 3.79 -13.60
CA LYS A 247 16.67 2.61 -13.64
C LYS A 247 18.15 2.99 -13.51
N LYS A 248 18.60 4.03 -14.23
CA LYS A 248 19.97 4.53 -14.11
C LYS A 248 20.24 5.05 -12.69
N LEU A 249 19.27 5.75 -12.10
CA LEU A 249 19.35 6.31 -10.76
C LEU A 249 19.49 5.22 -9.70
N ILE A 250 18.71 4.14 -9.78
CA ILE A 250 18.82 2.95 -8.92
C ILE A 250 20.25 2.38 -8.98
N GLU A 251 20.75 2.08 -10.18
CA GLU A 251 22.07 1.45 -10.29
C GLU A 251 23.21 2.37 -9.84
N ALA A 252 23.11 3.68 -10.11
CA ALA A 252 24.10 4.65 -9.67
C ALA A 252 24.09 4.85 -8.15
N CYS A 253 22.91 4.91 -7.52
CA CYS A 253 22.77 5.03 -6.08
C CYS A 253 23.32 3.79 -5.37
N LEU A 254 22.95 2.59 -5.82
CA LEU A 254 23.47 1.34 -5.24
C LEU A 254 24.99 1.20 -5.44
N GLU A 255 25.54 1.66 -6.57
CA GLU A 255 27.00 1.69 -6.77
C GLU A 255 27.69 2.67 -5.83
N LEU A 256 27.11 3.86 -5.59
CA LEU A 256 27.65 4.84 -4.65
C LEU A 256 27.55 4.36 -3.19
N MET A 257 26.44 3.72 -2.82
CA MET A 257 26.21 3.12 -1.51
C MET A 257 27.20 1.99 -1.19
N ALA A 258 27.71 1.28 -2.20
CA ALA A 258 28.78 0.32 -2.01
C ALA A 258 30.14 0.97 -1.67
N THR A 259 30.22 2.30 -1.63
CA THR A 259 31.38 3.08 -1.20
C THR A 259 31.15 3.76 0.15
N ASP A 260 32.17 4.40 0.70
CA ASP A 260 32.08 5.21 1.92
C ASP A 260 31.78 6.70 1.64
N ALA A 261 31.10 7.02 0.54
CA ALA A 261 30.93 8.41 0.07
C ALA A 261 29.75 9.15 0.72
N ILE A 262 28.69 8.44 1.10
CA ILE A 262 27.42 9.03 1.53
C ILE A 262 27.45 9.29 3.03
N ALA A 263 27.03 10.49 3.45
CA ALA A 263 26.73 10.81 4.84
C ALA A 263 25.22 10.72 5.11
N ALA A 264 24.41 11.24 4.18
CA ALA A 264 22.96 11.09 4.18
C ALA A 264 22.44 11.14 2.73
N ILE A 265 21.28 10.53 2.50
CA ILE A 265 20.63 10.49 1.19
C ILE A 265 19.11 10.62 1.39
N GLN A 266 18.46 11.32 0.48
CA GLN A 266 17.02 11.50 0.47
C GLN A 266 16.47 11.53 -0.96
N ASP A 267 15.31 10.92 -1.18
CA ASP A 267 14.58 11.07 -2.43
C ASP A 267 13.89 12.44 -2.49
N MET A 268 13.61 12.89 -3.71
CA MET A 268 12.90 14.14 -3.94
C MET A 268 11.50 13.86 -4.50
N GLY A 269 10.55 13.63 -3.60
CA GLY A 269 9.12 13.44 -3.89
C GLY A 269 8.30 14.73 -3.79
N ALA A 270 7.20 14.66 -3.03
CA ALA A 270 6.31 15.79 -2.77
C ALA A 270 7.10 16.96 -2.15
N ALA A 271 6.81 18.19 -2.57
CA ALA A 271 7.58 19.39 -2.22
C ALA A 271 9.07 19.42 -2.65
N GLY A 272 9.56 18.40 -3.37
CA GLY A 272 10.86 18.40 -4.05
C GLY A 272 12.06 18.80 -3.18
N LEU A 273 12.77 19.86 -3.57
CA LEU A 273 13.94 20.34 -2.82
C LEU A 273 13.58 20.81 -1.41
N THR A 274 12.35 21.29 -1.21
CA THR A 274 11.92 21.80 0.10
C THR A 274 11.88 20.68 1.13
N SER A 275 11.05 19.65 0.95
CA SER A 275 10.93 18.52 1.89
C SER A 275 12.27 17.83 2.11
N SER A 276 12.93 17.44 1.02
CA SER A 276 14.19 16.69 1.08
C SER A 276 15.27 17.42 1.89
N SER A 277 15.45 18.72 1.64
CA SER A 277 16.49 19.49 2.32
C SER A 277 16.11 19.86 3.76
N VAL A 278 14.83 20.08 4.06
CA VAL A 278 14.33 20.28 5.42
C VAL A 278 14.49 19.02 6.25
N GLU A 279 14.09 17.87 5.73
CA GLU A 279 14.18 16.59 6.44
C GLU A 279 15.63 16.19 6.73
N MET A 280 16.53 16.32 5.75
CA MET A 280 17.95 16.08 5.97
C MET A 280 18.56 17.05 6.99
N GLY A 281 18.15 18.33 6.95
CA GLY A 281 18.60 19.34 7.91
C GLY A 281 18.10 19.07 9.33
N ASP A 282 16.82 18.74 9.48
CA ASP A 282 16.17 18.50 10.77
C ASP A 282 16.67 17.20 11.42
N LYS A 283 16.62 16.07 10.70
CA LYS A 283 17.13 14.78 11.20
C LYS A 283 18.63 14.78 11.45
N GLY A 284 19.38 15.57 10.68
CA GLY A 284 20.82 15.77 10.87
C GLY A 284 21.17 16.76 11.99
N GLY A 285 20.23 17.58 12.45
CA GLY A 285 20.50 18.66 13.40
C GLY A 285 21.43 19.75 12.85
N VAL A 286 21.41 19.98 11.53
CA VAL A 286 22.29 20.92 10.82
C VAL A 286 21.48 22.01 10.12
N GLY A 287 22.11 23.15 9.83
CA GLY A 287 21.61 24.11 8.85
C GLY A 287 22.00 23.73 7.42
N ILE A 288 21.46 24.42 6.43
CA ILE A 288 21.80 24.22 5.00
C ILE A 288 21.95 25.58 4.32
N THR A 289 22.95 25.70 3.45
CA THR A 289 23.07 26.82 2.51
C THR A 289 23.07 26.27 1.10
N MET A 290 22.17 26.77 0.24
CA MET A 290 22.11 26.35 -1.16
C MET A 290 22.13 27.54 -2.12
N ASN A 291 22.90 27.40 -3.20
CA ASN A 291 22.88 28.31 -4.33
C ASN A 291 21.98 27.73 -5.43
N LEU A 292 20.81 28.34 -5.61
CA LEU A 292 19.83 27.89 -6.59
C LEU A 292 20.30 28.08 -8.05
N ASP A 293 21.30 28.94 -8.30
CA ASP A 293 21.93 29.05 -9.63
C ASP A 293 22.67 27.76 -10.04
N ALA A 294 23.02 26.90 -9.07
CA ALA A 294 23.69 25.62 -9.31
C ALA A 294 22.71 24.45 -9.54
N VAL A 295 21.41 24.65 -9.29
CA VAL A 295 20.40 23.59 -9.48
C VAL A 295 20.25 23.30 -10.99
N PRO A 296 20.39 22.04 -11.43
CA PRO A 296 20.16 21.68 -12.83
C PRO A 296 18.72 21.96 -13.25
N GLN A 297 18.53 22.81 -14.27
CA GLN A 297 17.22 23.26 -14.75
C GLN A 297 16.95 22.78 -16.19
N ARG A 298 15.71 22.35 -16.45
CA ARG A 298 15.22 22.03 -17.80
C ARG A 298 14.63 23.26 -18.50
N GLU A 299 14.05 24.18 -17.73
CA GLU A 299 13.40 25.38 -18.22
C GLU A 299 14.20 26.64 -17.88
N THR A 300 14.22 27.60 -18.79
CA THR A 300 14.91 28.88 -18.56
C THR A 300 14.10 29.80 -17.67
N GLY A 301 14.79 30.55 -16.82
CA GLY A 301 14.18 31.63 -16.05
C GLY A 301 13.28 31.15 -14.91
N MET A 302 13.53 29.95 -14.39
CA MET A 302 12.83 29.49 -13.19
C MET A 302 13.11 30.41 -12.00
N THR A 303 12.09 30.65 -11.19
CA THR A 303 12.19 31.43 -9.95
C THR A 303 12.67 30.53 -8.81
N ALA A 304 13.11 31.16 -7.71
CA ALA A 304 13.48 30.42 -6.50
C ALA A 304 12.30 29.61 -5.93
N TYR A 305 11.09 30.18 -6.01
CA TYR A 305 9.85 29.52 -5.60
C TYR A 305 9.60 28.25 -6.43
N GLU A 306 9.64 28.37 -7.77
CA GLU A 306 9.42 27.25 -8.68
C GLU A 306 10.47 26.14 -8.51
N MET A 307 11.74 26.49 -8.30
CA MET A 307 12.80 25.48 -8.08
C MET A 307 12.62 24.71 -6.77
N MET A 308 12.24 25.41 -5.69
CA MET A 308 12.10 24.79 -4.36
C MET A 308 10.86 23.89 -4.26
N LEU A 309 9.77 24.23 -4.96
CA LEU A 309 8.48 23.54 -4.89
C LEU A 309 8.22 22.58 -6.06
N SER A 310 9.13 22.52 -7.03
CA SER A 310 9.02 21.61 -8.16
C SER A 310 9.06 20.15 -7.69
N GLU A 311 8.13 19.35 -8.20
CA GLU A 311 7.99 17.91 -7.97
C GLU A 311 8.42 17.11 -9.22
N SER A 312 9.35 17.65 -10.03
CA SER A 312 9.98 16.89 -11.12
C SER A 312 10.47 15.52 -10.61
N GLN A 313 10.26 14.48 -11.40
CA GLN A 313 10.51 13.10 -11.01
C GLN A 313 11.97 12.68 -11.20
N GLU A 314 12.36 11.50 -10.69
CA GLU A 314 13.70 10.90 -10.82
C GLU A 314 14.85 11.79 -10.31
N ARG A 315 14.71 12.35 -9.10
CA ARG A 315 15.70 13.20 -8.46
C ARG A 315 16.04 12.72 -7.04
N MET A 316 17.29 12.92 -6.66
CA MET A 316 17.82 12.60 -5.33
C MET A 316 18.61 13.80 -4.78
N LEU A 317 18.56 13.95 -3.46
CA LEU A 317 19.41 14.86 -2.72
C LEU A 317 20.36 14.05 -1.83
N MET A 318 21.65 14.39 -1.86
CA MET A 318 22.68 13.67 -1.12
C MET A 318 23.55 14.63 -0.33
N ILE A 319 23.96 14.22 0.86
CA ILE A 319 25.05 14.86 1.61
C ILE A 319 26.22 13.89 1.55
N LEU A 320 27.33 14.32 0.96
CA LEU A 320 28.52 13.49 0.81
C LEU A 320 29.54 13.79 1.90
N LYS A 321 30.37 12.80 2.23
CA LYS A 321 31.54 13.06 3.08
C LYS A 321 32.53 13.98 2.35
N PRO A 322 33.22 14.89 3.04
CA PRO A 322 34.12 15.84 2.39
C PRO A 322 35.21 15.15 1.54
N GLY A 323 35.44 15.64 0.32
CA GLY A 323 36.43 15.06 -0.60
C GLY A 323 35.95 13.86 -1.42
N LYS A 324 34.68 13.44 -1.26
CA LYS A 324 34.07 12.33 -2.01
C LYS A 324 33.27 12.79 -3.24
N GLU A 325 33.22 14.09 -3.52
CA GLU A 325 32.45 14.70 -4.61
C GLU A 325 32.87 14.14 -5.97
N SER A 326 34.18 14.02 -6.19
CA SER A 326 34.73 13.45 -7.44
C SER A 326 34.40 11.97 -7.64
N VAL A 327 34.23 11.21 -6.55
CA VAL A 327 33.82 9.79 -6.61
C VAL A 327 32.37 9.71 -7.03
N ALA A 328 31.49 10.49 -6.38
CA ALA A 328 30.08 10.57 -6.74
C ALA A 328 29.89 11.06 -8.19
N GLU A 329 30.60 12.12 -8.59
CA GLU A 329 30.53 12.65 -9.94
C GLU A 329 30.93 11.59 -10.99
N ALA A 330 32.01 10.84 -10.73
CA ALA A 330 32.45 9.78 -11.65
C ALA A 330 31.38 8.67 -11.80
N ILE A 331 30.73 8.26 -10.70
CA ILE A 331 29.68 7.24 -10.72
C ILE A 331 28.44 7.76 -11.45
N PHE A 332 27.91 8.94 -11.12
CA PHE A 332 26.70 9.45 -11.77
C PHE A 332 26.92 9.74 -13.26
N ARG A 333 28.10 10.25 -13.65
CA ARG A 333 28.43 10.44 -15.07
C ARG A 333 28.56 9.11 -15.83
N LYS A 334 29.08 8.06 -15.21
CA LYS A 334 29.13 6.71 -15.80
C LYS A 334 27.73 6.20 -16.16
N TRP A 335 26.73 6.51 -15.32
CA TRP A 335 25.33 6.15 -15.55
C TRP A 335 24.54 7.20 -16.36
N GLU A 336 25.22 8.21 -16.92
CA GLU A 336 24.62 9.28 -17.73
C GLU A 336 23.59 10.12 -16.96
N LEU A 337 23.82 10.37 -15.67
CA LEU A 337 22.98 11.21 -14.82
C LEU A 337 23.63 12.58 -14.60
N ASP A 338 22.80 13.62 -14.53
CA ASP A 338 23.26 14.95 -14.11
C ASP A 338 23.57 14.94 -12.61
N VAL A 339 24.62 15.67 -12.23
CA VAL A 339 25.10 15.79 -10.86
C VAL A 339 25.64 17.21 -10.64
N ALA A 340 25.25 17.84 -9.53
CA ALA A 340 25.69 19.19 -9.18
C ALA A 340 25.82 19.36 -7.67
N VAL A 341 26.93 19.96 -7.22
CA VAL A 341 27.04 20.46 -5.85
C VAL A 341 26.26 21.77 -5.78
N ILE A 342 25.16 21.77 -5.03
CA ILE A 342 24.24 22.92 -4.95
C ILE A 342 24.37 23.68 -3.64
N GLY A 343 25.12 23.17 -2.68
CA GLY A 343 25.21 23.77 -1.35
C GLY A 343 26.12 23.03 -0.38
N GLU A 344 26.00 23.41 0.88
CA GLU A 344 26.70 22.78 2.01
C GLU A 344 25.84 22.81 3.28
N THR A 345 26.06 21.84 4.16
CA THR A 345 25.51 21.84 5.52
C THR A 345 26.25 22.84 6.40
N THR A 346 25.57 23.39 7.41
CA THR A 346 26.11 24.41 8.33
C THR A 346 25.75 24.10 9.77
N ASP A 347 26.36 24.78 10.73
CA ASP A 347 26.04 24.69 12.16
C ASP A 347 24.97 25.71 12.62
N THR A 348 24.36 26.41 11.67
CA THR A 348 23.45 27.53 11.97
C THR A 348 22.03 27.10 12.36
N GLY A 349 21.62 25.88 11.99
CA GLY A 349 20.24 25.40 12.11
C GLY A 349 19.24 26.13 11.19
N ARG A 350 19.73 26.85 10.17
CA ARG A 350 18.91 27.65 9.25
C ARG A 350 19.05 27.15 7.82
N MET A 351 17.98 27.30 7.04
CA MET A 351 17.98 27.19 5.59
C MET A 351 18.24 28.57 5.00
N LEU A 352 19.38 28.72 4.34
CA LEU A 352 19.77 29.93 3.62
C LEU A 352 19.83 29.64 2.12
N LEU A 353 18.97 30.28 1.34
CA LEU A 353 18.95 30.11 -0.12
C LEU A 353 19.41 31.38 -0.81
N THR A 354 20.32 31.26 -1.76
CA THR A 354 20.73 32.36 -2.65
C THR A 354 20.33 32.07 -4.09
N HIS A 355 19.89 33.10 -4.82
CA HIS A 355 19.59 33.00 -6.24
C HIS A 355 19.96 34.32 -6.92
N LYS A 356 20.75 34.28 -8.01
CA LYS A 356 21.23 35.47 -8.74
C LYS A 356 21.97 36.47 -7.84
N GLY A 357 22.69 35.96 -6.86
CA GLY A 357 23.46 36.76 -5.89
C GLY A 357 22.64 37.40 -4.77
N GLU A 358 21.33 37.14 -4.68
CA GLU A 358 20.46 37.65 -3.61
C GLU A 358 20.04 36.52 -2.65
N THR A 359 19.91 36.84 -1.36
CA THR A 359 19.30 35.92 -0.39
C THR A 359 17.79 35.91 -0.59
N VAL A 360 17.24 34.78 -1.03
CA VAL A 360 15.82 34.61 -1.34
C VAL A 360 15.06 33.86 -0.25
N CYS A 361 15.74 33.18 0.67
CA CYS A 361 15.13 32.52 1.83
C CYS A 361 16.13 32.49 2.99
N ASP A 362 15.66 32.80 4.20
CA ASP A 362 16.45 32.75 5.44
C ASP A 362 15.51 32.38 6.60
N ILE A 363 15.33 31.07 6.84
CA ILE A 363 14.37 30.51 7.80
C ILE A 363 15.01 29.47 8.72
N PRO A 364 14.53 29.30 9.96
CA PRO A 364 14.96 28.18 10.81
C PRO A 364 14.39 26.86 10.28
N ILE A 365 15.17 25.78 10.30
CA ILE A 365 14.74 24.47 9.78
C ILE A 365 13.82 23.76 10.76
N ARG A 366 14.25 23.61 12.01
CA ARG A 366 13.56 22.82 13.03
C ARG A 366 12.06 23.16 13.20
N PRO A 367 11.63 24.44 13.21
CA PRO A 367 10.21 24.78 13.30
C PRO A 367 9.35 24.28 12.13
N LEU A 368 9.93 24.03 10.95
CA LEU A 368 9.16 23.49 9.82
C LEU A 368 8.60 22.10 10.11
N ALA A 369 9.33 21.29 10.89
CA ALA A 369 8.91 19.95 11.31
C ALA A 369 8.21 19.96 12.69
N ASP A 370 8.86 20.55 13.70
CA ASP A 370 8.42 20.48 15.10
C ASP A 370 7.17 21.31 15.40
N GLU A 371 7.01 22.46 14.73
CA GLU A 371 5.92 23.41 14.99
C GLU A 371 4.75 23.26 14.00
N ALA A 372 4.82 22.27 13.10
CA ALA A 372 3.72 21.92 12.21
C ALA A 372 2.47 21.61 13.04
N PRO A 373 1.29 22.15 12.66
CA PRO A 373 0.06 21.98 13.43
C PRO A 373 -0.23 20.51 13.78
N LEU A 374 -0.85 20.31 14.95
CA LEU A 374 -1.33 19.01 15.37
C LEU A 374 -2.78 19.17 15.85
N TYR A 375 -3.70 18.77 15.01
CA TYR A 375 -5.13 18.94 15.27
C TYR A 375 -5.71 17.69 15.94
N GLU A 376 -6.42 17.91 17.04
CA GLU A 376 -7.41 16.96 17.55
C GLU A 376 -8.76 17.30 16.93
N ARG A 377 -8.95 16.87 15.68
CA ARG A 377 -10.20 17.11 14.93
C ARG A 377 -11.39 16.51 15.70
N PRO A 378 -12.54 17.20 15.77
CA PRO A 378 -13.73 16.64 16.41
C PRO A 378 -14.23 15.43 15.59
N TRP A 379 -14.66 14.37 16.26
CA TRP A 379 -15.19 13.18 15.61
C TRP A 379 -16.26 12.48 16.45
N VAL A 380 -17.07 11.66 15.79
CA VAL A 380 -18.13 10.84 16.41
C VAL A 380 -17.96 9.38 16.03
N ARG A 381 -18.25 8.45 16.94
CA ARG A 381 -18.21 7.01 16.61
C ARG A 381 -19.24 6.67 15.54
N ALA A 382 -18.89 5.76 14.65
CA ALA A 382 -19.82 5.22 13.68
C ALA A 382 -20.97 4.49 14.37
N PRO A 383 -22.21 4.60 13.85
CA PRO A 383 -23.33 3.86 14.40
C PRO A 383 -23.14 2.35 14.21
N GLN A 384 -23.47 1.57 15.24
CA GLN A 384 -23.50 0.11 15.11
C GLN A 384 -24.61 -0.31 14.17
N ARG A 385 -24.30 -1.21 13.23
CA ARG A 385 -25.27 -1.83 12.32
C ARG A 385 -25.81 -3.13 12.93
N GLU A 386 -26.99 -3.54 12.50
CA GLU A 386 -27.61 -4.80 12.94
C GLU A 386 -26.83 -6.00 12.40
N THR A 387 -26.78 -7.09 13.15
CA THR A 387 -26.24 -8.36 12.64
C THR A 387 -27.25 -8.99 11.68
N ILE A 388 -26.76 -9.51 10.55
CA ILE A 388 -27.54 -10.29 9.59
C ILE A 388 -26.87 -11.65 9.44
N LEU A 389 -27.56 -12.70 9.89
CA LEU A 389 -27.13 -14.08 9.76
C LEU A 389 -27.94 -14.79 8.67
N ALA A 390 -27.52 -16.01 8.33
CA ALA A 390 -28.19 -16.85 7.35
C ALA A 390 -29.70 -17.03 7.60
N GLY A 391 -30.15 -17.08 8.86
CA GLY A 391 -31.57 -17.20 9.20
C GLY A 391 -32.43 -15.98 8.84
N ASP A 392 -31.80 -14.81 8.65
CA ASP A 392 -32.47 -13.55 8.32
C ASP A 392 -32.60 -13.32 6.82
N VAL A 393 -31.96 -14.18 6.01
CA VAL A 393 -31.89 -14.06 4.55
C VAL A 393 -32.55 -15.29 3.92
N THR A 394 -33.34 -15.07 2.88
CA THR A 394 -34.00 -16.18 2.18
C THR A 394 -32.95 -16.99 1.42
N PRO A 395 -32.93 -18.33 1.53
CA PRO A 395 -32.01 -19.14 0.73
C PRO A 395 -32.21 -18.92 -0.77
N PRO A 396 -31.14 -18.99 -1.59
CA PRO A 396 -31.26 -18.82 -3.03
C PRO A 396 -32.09 -19.98 -3.63
N GLN A 397 -32.82 -19.69 -4.71
CA GLN A 397 -33.58 -20.73 -5.42
C GLN A 397 -32.67 -21.70 -6.15
N ASP A 398 -31.52 -21.23 -6.63
CA ASP A 398 -30.51 -22.00 -7.34
C ASP A 398 -29.11 -21.63 -6.80
N TYR A 399 -28.49 -22.58 -6.10
CA TYR A 399 -27.14 -22.41 -5.54
C TYR A 399 -26.06 -22.39 -6.63
N ALA A 400 -26.25 -23.11 -7.74
CA ALA A 400 -25.30 -23.12 -8.84
C ALA A 400 -25.28 -21.74 -9.52
N GLU A 401 -26.45 -21.14 -9.75
CA GLU A 401 -26.56 -19.77 -10.27
C GLU A 401 -25.95 -18.74 -9.30
N ALA A 402 -26.20 -18.87 -8.00
CA ALA A 402 -25.63 -17.96 -7.00
C ALA A 402 -24.08 -18.01 -7.00
N ILE A 403 -23.48 -19.21 -7.05
CA ILE A 403 -22.03 -19.37 -7.14
C ILE A 403 -21.49 -18.74 -8.43
N LEU A 404 -22.11 -19.04 -9.59
CA LEU A 404 -21.67 -18.48 -10.87
C LEU A 404 -21.77 -16.94 -10.90
N THR A 405 -22.81 -16.38 -10.28
CA THR A 405 -23.03 -14.93 -10.15
C THR A 405 -21.96 -14.28 -9.29
N LEU A 406 -21.61 -14.87 -8.15
CA LEU A 406 -20.51 -14.39 -7.32
C LEU A 406 -19.17 -14.48 -8.05
N MET A 407 -18.86 -15.60 -8.71
CA MET A 407 -17.57 -15.80 -9.37
C MET A 407 -17.34 -14.90 -10.59
N VAL A 408 -18.39 -14.32 -11.19
CA VAL A 408 -18.29 -13.29 -12.24
C VAL A 408 -18.34 -11.86 -11.69
N SER A 409 -18.61 -11.67 -10.40
CA SER A 409 -18.65 -10.35 -9.79
C SER A 409 -17.30 -9.62 -9.93
N PRO A 410 -17.30 -8.28 -9.94
CA PRO A 410 -16.06 -7.51 -10.09
C PRO A 410 -14.99 -7.87 -9.05
N ASP A 411 -15.39 -8.17 -7.82
CA ASP A 411 -14.52 -8.45 -6.69
C ASP A 411 -13.89 -9.84 -6.78
N LEU A 412 -14.64 -10.88 -7.15
CA LEU A 412 -14.13 -12.27 -7.23
C LEU A 412 -13.63 -12.70 -8.61
N SER A 413 -13.98 -11.98 -9.67
CA SER A 413 -13.54 -12.32 -11.02
C SER A 413 -12.02 -12.26 -11.18
N SER A 414 -11.48 -13.04 -12.13
CA SER A 414 -10.06 -13.07 -12.43
C SER A 414 -9.52 -11.68 -12.76
N LYS A 415 -8.47 -11.27 -12.07
CA LYS A 415 -7.72 -10.04 -12.36
C LYS A 415 -6.68 -10.23 -13.49
N ALA A 416 -6.76 -11.32 -14.26
CA ALA A 416 -5.78 -11.67 -15.29
C ALA A 416 -5.58 -10.63 -16.38
N TRP A 417 -6.63 -9.87 -16.73
CA TRP A 417 -6.46 -8.78 -17.68
C TRP A 417 -5.47 -7.72 -17.17
N ILE A 418 -5.44 -7.46 -15.86
CA ILE A 418 -4.55 -6.49 -15.22
C ILE A 418 -3.12 -7.06 -15.18
N TRP A 419 -2.90 -8.15 -14.46
CA TRP A 419 -1.53 -8.62 -14.17
C TRP A 419 -0.78 -9.19 -15.38
N LYS A 420 -1.47 -9.57 -16.47
CA LYS A 420 -0.80 -9.98 -17.74
C LYS A 420 -0.05 -8.84 -18.42
N GLN A 421 -0.32 -7.61 -18.04
CA GLN A 421 0.35 -6.41 -18.57
C GLN A 421 1.63 -6.08 -17.79
N TYR A 422 1.87 -6.77 -16.68
CA TYR A 422 3.04 -6.58 -15.83
C TYR A 422 4.05 -7.70 -16.02
N ASP A 423 5.32 -7.33 -16.04
CA ASP A 423 6.38 -8.29 -15.77
C ASP A 423 6.26 -8.77 -14.32
N ARG A 424 6.43 -10.08 -14.13
CA ARG A 424 6.31 -10.77 -12.84
C ARG A 424 7.54 -11.61 -12.52
N HIS A 425 8.54 -11.68 -13.41
CA HIS A 425 9.61 -12.68 -13.35
C HIS A 425 11.01 -12.13 -13.60
N VAL A 426 11.17 -10.83 -13.90
CA VAL A 426 12.48 -10.18 -13.92
C VAL A 426 13.21 -10.46 -12.60
N MET A 427 14.53 -10.66 -12.69
CA MET A 427 15.42 -11.19 -11.65
C MET A 427 15.32 -12.71 -11.38
N ALA A 428 14.30 -13.40 -11.92
CA ALA A 428 14.11 -14.85 -11.84
C ALA A 428 14.02 -15.43 -10.40
N ASP A 429 13.57 -14.62 -9.44
CA ASP A 429 13.38 -15.00 -8.05
C ASP A 429 11.91 -15.11 -7.62
N THR A 430 10.96 -14.64 -8.44
CA THR A 430 9.52 -14.85 -8.20
C THR A 430 9.16 -16.33 -8.32
N ALA A 431 8.73 -16.93 -7.21
CA ALA A 431 8.32 -18.33 -7.11
C ALA A 431 6.80 -18.51 -7.10
N ALA A 432 6.05 -17.48 -6.71
CA ALA A 432 4.60 -17.38 -6.89
C ALA A 432 4.22 -15.91 -7.14
N SER A 433 3.34 -15.68 -8.11
CA SER A 433 2.80 -14.37 -8.47
C SER A 433 1.27 -14.45 -8.62
N SER A 434 0.61 -13.39 -9.10
CA SER A 434 -0.83 -13.37 -9.39
C SER A 434 -1.36 -14.45 -10.36
N GLU A 435 -0.49 -15.22 -11.02
CA GLU A 435 -0.88 -16.35 -11.87
C GLU A 435 -0.83 -17.69 -11.14
N ASP A 436 -0.10 -17.74 -10.02
CA ASP A 436 0.09 -18.95 -9.26
C ASP A 436 -1.00 -19.07 -8.18
N PRO A 437 -1.47 -20.28 -7.86
CA PRO A 437 -2.50 -20.51 -6.86
C PRO A 437 -1.92 -20.40 -5.44
N SER A 438 -1.73 -19.17 -4.99
CA SER A 438 -1.16 -18.78 -3.68
C SER A 438 -1.85 -17.53 -3.15
N ASP A 439 -2.15 -17.52 -1.85
CA ASP A 439 -2.79 -16.38 -1.15
C ASP A 439 -1.86 -15.16 -1.01
N ALA A 440 -0.55 -15.37 -1.17
CA ALA A 440 0.46 -14.30 -1.19
C ALA A 440 1.46 -14.52 -2.32
N ALA A 441 2.04 -13.44 -2.84
CA ALA A 441 3.17 -13.53 -3.75
C ALA A 441 4.41 -14.04 -2.98
N VAL A 442 5.24 -14.86 -3.63
CA VAL A 442 6.45 -15.45 -3.03
C VAL A 442 7.67 -15.09 -3.85
N VAL A 443 8.61 -14.36 -3.26
CA VAL A 443 9.86 -13.92 -3.89
C VAL A 443 11.05 -14.46 -3.13
N ARG A 444 11.86 -15.31 -3.76
CA ARG A 444 13.04 -15.91 -3.16
C ARG A 444 14.08 -14.84 -2.82
N VAL A 445 14.69 -14.94 -1.64
CA VAL A 445 15.89 -14.15 -1.34
C VAL A 445 17.04 -14.77 -2.14
N HIS A 446 17.58 -14.00 -3.09
CA HIS A 446 18.50 -14.49 -4.11
C HIS A 446 19.61 -15.40 -3.55
N LYS A 447 19.84 -16.56 -4.19
CA LYS A 447 20.81 -17.62 -3.80
C LYS A 447 20.56 -18.31 -2.44
N THR A 448 19.41 -18.12 -1.81
CA THR A 448 19.04 -18.81 -0.56
C THR A 448 17.85 -19.76 -0.76
N GLN A 449 17.46 -20.48 0.29
CA GLN A 449 16.20 -21.24 0.32
C GLN A 449 15.06 -20.48 0.99
N LYS A 450 15.32 -19.30 1.59
CA LYS A 450 14.27 -18.48 2.19
C LYS A 450 13.62 -17.57 1.15
N ALA A 451 12.37 -17.21 1.39
CA ALA A 451 11.59 -16.35 0.52
C ALA A 451 10.74 -15.37 1.31
N LEU A 452 10.51 -14.20 0.74
CA LEU A 452 9.51 -13.25 1.24
C LEU A 452 8.14 -13.68 0.72
N ALA A 453 7.14 -13.69 1.59
CA ALA A 453 5.74 -13.69 1.20
C ALA A 453 5.20 -12.26 1.33
N ILE A 454 4.44 -11.81 0.33
CA ILE A 454 3.99 -10.42 0.21
C ILE A 454 2.51 -10.41 -0.17
N THR A 455 1.69 -9.66 0.58
CA THR A 455 0.24 -9.51 0.33
C THR A 455 -0.21 -8.06 0.49
N THR A 456 -1.37 -7.74 -0.07
CA THR A 456 -2.08 -6.47 0.15
C THR A 456 -3.57 -6.73 0.34
N ASP A 457 -4.17 -6.21 1.42
CA ASP A 457 -5.54 -6.56 1.80
C ASP A 457 -6.28 -5.36 2.39
N CYS A 458 -7.54 -5.19 1.99
CA CYS A 458 -8.53 -4.38 2.70
C CYS A 458 -9.93 -4.64 2.16
N THR A 459 -10.87 -4.91 3.08
CA THR A 459 -12.29 -5.00 2.77
C THR A 459 -13.03 -3.68 3.10
N PRO A 460 -13.27 -2.77 2.12
CA PRO A 460 -13.80 -1.43 2.43
C PRO A 460 -15.25 -1.47 2.89
N ARG A 461 -16.03 -2.46 2.44
CA ARG A 461 -17.42 -2.66 2.87
C ARG A 461 -17.52 -2.94 4.38
N TYR A 462 -16.56 -3.68 4.95
CA TYR A 462 -16.49 -3.90 6.39
C TYR A 462 -16.05 -2.64 7.13
N CYS A 463 -15.05 -1.94 6.60
CA CYS A 463 -14.60 -0.67 7.17
C CYS A 463 -15.72 0.37 7.21
N GLY A 464 -16.58 0.43 6.19
CA GLY A 464 -17.75 1.30 6.16
C GLY A 464 -18.91 0.81 7.03
N ALA A 465 -19.02 -0.51 7.24
CA ALA A 465 -20.08 -1.12 8.03
C ALA A 465 -19.83 -1.09 9.54
N GLY A 466 -18.59 -1.28 9.95
CA GLY A 466 -18.14 -1.26 11.33
C GLY A 466 -16.64 -0.98 11.38
N PRO A 467 -16.21 0.29 11.42
CA PRO A 467 -14.80 0.68 11.24
C PRO A 467 -13.80 -0.05 12.13
N VAL A 468 -14.12 -0.30 13.40
CA VAL A 468 -13.24 -1.06 14.31
C VAL A 468 -13.04 -2.50 13.82
N GLU A 469 -14.12 -3.22 13.51
CA GLU A 469 -14.01 -4.60 13.04
C GLU A 469 -13.44 -4.69 11.63
N GLY A 470 -13.76 -3.74 10.74
CA GLY A 470 -13.14 -3.65 9.41
C GLY A 470 -11.63 -3.38 9.48
N GLY A 471 -11.19 -2.50 10.38
CA GLY A 471 -9.77 -2.26 10.62
C GLY A 471 -9.04 -3.48 11.19
N LYS A 472 -9.69 -4.24 12.09
CA LYS A 472 -9.14 -5.54 12.55
C LYS A 472 -9.03 -6.53 11.40
N GLN A 473 -10.09 -6.64 10.59
CA GLN A 473 -10.20 -7.61 9.53
C GLN A 473 -9.14 -7.39 8.44
N ALA A 474 -8.88 -6.14 8.03
CA ALA A 474 -7.85 -5.84 7.04
C ALA A 474 -6.45 -6.33 7.47
N VAL A 475 -6.09 -6.16 8.75
CA VAL A 475 -4.81 -6.67 9.29
C VAL A 475 -4.85 -8.19 9.46
N ALA A 476 -5.98 -8.75 9.91
CA ALA A 476 -6.14 -10.17 10.12
C ALA A 476 -6.06 -10.96 8.81
N GLU A 477 -6.70 -10.50 7.74
CA GLU A 477 -6.67 -11.09 6.41
C GLU A 477 -5.25 -11.07 5.82
N ALA A 478 -4.55 -9.94 5.89
CA ALA A 478 -3.14 -9.89 5.47
C ALA A 478 -2.26 -10.89 6.24
N TRP A 479 -2.46 -11.02 7.55
CA TRP A 479 -1.76 -12.02 8.36
C TRP A 479 -2.14 -13.46 7.97
N ARG A 480 -3.41 -13.69 7.63
CA ARG A 480 -3.97 -14.97 7.20
C ARG A 480 -3.41 -15.42 5.84
N ASN A 481 -3.34 -14.51 4.86
CA ASN A 481 -2.80 -14.77 3.52
C ASN A 481 -1.31 -15.11 3.56
N LEU A 482 -0.51 -14.39 4.35
CA LEU A 482 0.88 -14.77 4.60
C LEU A 482 1.00 -16.14 5.28
N THR A 483 0.11 -16.43 6.23
CA THR A 483 0.08 -17.71 6.95
C THR A 483 -0.29 -18.87 6.03
N ALA A 484 -1.28 -18.70 5.15
CA ALA A 484 -1.69 -19.69 4.16
C ALA A 484 -0.57 -19.96 3.14
N ALA A 485 0.24 -18.96 2.79
CA ALA A 485 1.46 -19.15 2.01
C ALA A 485 2.59 -19.88 2.78
N GLY A 486 2.45 -20.13 4.09
CA GLY A 486 3.43 -20.81 4.96
C GLY A 486 4.48 -19.89 5.59
N ALA A 487 4.32 -18.57 5.44
CA ALA A 487 5.25 -17.56 5.96
C ALA A 487 4.97 -17.24 7.43
N ASP A 488 6.01 -16.91 8.18
CA ASP A 488 5.84 -16.19 9.45
C ASP A 488 5.58 -14.72 9.12
N PRO A 489 4.40 -14.15 9.44
CA PRO A 489 4.16 -12.72 9.27
C PRO A 489 5.12 -11.90 10.14
N ILE A 490 5.65 -10.78 9.62
CA ILE A 490 6.66 -9.98 10.32
C ILE A 490 6.18 -8.57 10.60
N ALA A 491 5.77 -7.82 9.57
CA ALA A 491 5.30 -6.45 9.73
C ALA A 491 4.39 -6.00 8.58
N ILE A 492 3.69 -4.90 8.81
CA ILE A 492 2.84 -4.24 7.82
C ILE A 492 3.32 -2.82 7.48
N THR A 493 2.89 -2.36 6.31
CA THR A 493 2.82 -0.97 5.92
C THR A 493 1.36 -0.62 5.64
N ASP A 494 0.84 0.43 6.24
CA ASP A 494 -0.54 0.87 6.02
C ASP A 494 -0.62 2.01 5.00
N CYS A 495 -1.68 2.05 4.20
CA CYS A 495 -1.98 3.18 3.33
C CYS A 495 -3.45 3.57 3.53
N LEU A 496 -3.66 4.57 4.37
CA LEU A 496 -4.96 4.96 4.91
C LEU A 496 -5.64 5.96 3.98
N ASN A 497 -6.67 5.54 3.25
CA ASN A 497 -7.43 6.42 2.34
C ASN A 497 -8.81 6.74 2.91
N PHE A 498 -9.07 8.02 3.17
CA PHE A 498 -10.32 8.53 3.74
C PHE A 498 -10.71 9.88 3.11
N GLY A 499 -11.96 10.29 3.30
CA GLY A 499 -12.49 11.59 2.87
C GLY A 499 -11.98 12.77 3.71
N ASN A 500 -12.75 13.86 3.76
CA ASN A 500 -12.35 15.07 4.49
C ASN A 500 -12.33 14.86 6.03
N PRO A 501 -11.18 15.02 6.71
CA PRO A 501 -11.01 14.82 8.16
C PRO A 501 -11.65 15.91 9.03
N GLU A 502 -12.14 16.99 8.44
CA GLU A 502 -12.86 18.05 9.16
C GLU A 502 -14.31 17.68 9.45
N ARG A 503 -14.83 16.68 8.73
CA ARG A 503 -16.15 16.10 8.95
C ARG A 503 -16.10 15.09 10.12
N PRO A 504 -16.88 15.30 11.20
CA PRO A 504 -16.80 14.44 12.39
C PRO A 504 -17.11 12.97 12.16
N ASP A 505 -17.97 12.64 11.20
CA ASP A 505 -18.31 11.28 10.80
C ASP A 505 -17.15 10.58 10.08
N ILE A 506 -16.49 11.28 9.15
CA ILE A 506 -15.34 10.74 8.39
C ILE A 506 -14.13 10.57 9.30
N MET A 507 -13.84 11.55 10.13
CA MET A 507 -12.77 11.45 11.11
C MET A 507 -13.03 10.33 12.13
N GLY A 508 -14.29 10.04 12.43
CA GLY A 508 -14.70 8.92 13.25
C GLY A 508 -14.37 7.57 12.61
N GLN A 509 -14.70 7.40 11.33
CA GLN A 509 -14.34 6.20 10.56
C GLN A 509 -12.82 5.99 10.56
N PHE A 510 -12.03 7.05 10.32
CA PHE A 510 -10.58 6.99 10.38
C PHE A 510 -10.07 6.57 11.76
N ALA A 511 -10.52 7.25 12.81
CA ALA A 511 -10.07 7.02 14.18
C ALA A 511 -10.37 5.60 14.68
N GLU A 512 -11.52 5.05 14.28
CA GLU A 512 -11.98 3.71 14.64
C GLU A 512 -11.33 2.60 13.79
N CYS A 513 -11.08 2.82 12.49
CA CYS A 513 -10.28 1.89 11.68
C CYS A 513 -8.88 1.73 12.26
N VAL A 514 -8.20 2.85 12.57
CA VAL A 514 -6.87 2.84 13.19
C VAL A 514 -6.90 2.16 14.57
N GLU A 515 -7.99 2.30 15.34
CA GLU A 515 -8.16 1.59 16.61
C GLU A 515 -8.20 0.07 16.41
N GLY A 516 -9.01 -0.40 15.46
CA GLY A 516 -9.11 -1.82 15.12
C GLY A 516 -7.82 -2.42 14.58
N MET A 517 -7.18 -1.73 13.63
CA MET A 517 -5.90 -2.16 13.06
C MET A 517 -4.82 -2.25 14.16
N ALA A 518 -4.73 -1.26 15.05
CA ALA A 518 -3.76 -1.28 16.14
C ALA A 518 -4.04 -2.40 17.16
N GLU A 519 -5.30 -2.77 17.38
CA GLU A 519 -5.65 -3.95 18.19
C GLU A 519 -5.14 -5.24 17.54
N ALA A 520 -5.40 -5.41 16.23
CA ALA A 520 -4.97 -6.57 15.47
C ALA A 520 -3.43 -6.69 15.41
N CYS A 521 -2.73 -5.60 15.12
CA CYS A 521 -1.27 -5.58 15.09
C CYS A 521 -0.65 -6.03 16.43
N ARG A 522 -1.24 -5.63 17.57
CA ARG A 522 -0.74 -6.06 18.89
C ARG A 522 -1.04 -7.53 19.19
N ALA A 523 -2.23 -8.01 18.82
CA ALA A 523 -2.65 -9.37 19.12
C ALA A 523 -1.92 -10.41 18.26
N LEU A 524 -1.60 -10.04 17.01
CA LEU A 524 -0.95 -10.91 16.03
C LEU A 524 0.58 -10.74 15.96
N ASP A 525 1.15 -9.86 16.77
CA ASP A 525 2.57 -9.47 16.75
C ASP A 525 3.03 -9.03 15.35
N PHE A 526 2.28 -8.08 14.79
CA PHE A 526 2.39 -7.66 13.40
C PHE A 526 2.49 -6.12 13.30
N PRO A 527 3.61 -5.53 13.75
CA PRO A 527 3.77 -4.08 13.89
C PRO A 527 3.74 -3.33 12.56
N VAL A 528 3.38 -2.06 12.63
CA VAL A 528 3.47 -1.10 11.52
C VAL A 528 4.90 -0.57 11.44
N VAL A 529 5.58 -0.76 10.31
CA VAL A 529 6.95 -0.28 10.10
C VAL A 529 7.04 0.95 9.21
N SER A 530 6.03 1.19 8.39
CA SER A 530 5.90 2.37 7.52
C SER A 530 4.43 2.58 7.15
N GLY A 531 4.12 3.69 6.50
CA GLY A 531 2.80 3.88 5.94
C GLY A 531 2.62 5.20 5.22
N ASN A 532 1.39 5.46 4.79
CA ASN A 532 0.94 6.66 4.12
C ASN A 532 -0.50 6.98 4.54
N VAL A 533 -0.87 8.26 4.52
CA VAL A 533 -2.23 8.70 4.79
C VAL A 533 -2.67 9.64 3.66
N SER A 534 -3.72 9.24 2.97
CA SER A 534 -4.42 10.05 1.98
C SER A 534 -5.78 10.47 2.54
N LEU A 535 -5.90 11.74 2.89
CA LEU A 535 -7.15 12.38 3.32
C LEU A 535 -7.76 13.17 2.16
N TYR A 536 -8.97 13.71 2.36
CA TYR A 536 -9.67 14.52 1.37
C TYR A 536 -10.06 13.77 0.07
N ASN A 537 -10.09 12.43 0.09
CA ASN A 537 -10.60 11.63 -1.04
C ASN A 537 -12.12 11.73 -1.12
N GLU A 538 -12.60 12.87 -1.62
CA GLU A 538 -13.98 13.27 -1.67
C GLU A 538 -14.21 14.15 -2.90
N THR A 539 -15.36 13.97 -3.56
CA THR A 539 -15.80 14.83 -4.68
C THR A 539 -17.19 15.35 -4.37
N ASN A 540 -17.40 16.66 -4.46
CA ASN A 540 -18.72 17.29 -4.28
C ASN A 540 -19.45 16.83 -2.99
N GLY A 541 -18.73 16.74 -1.86
CA GLY A 541 -19.30 16.35 -0.56
C GLY A 541 -19.52 14.83 -0.36
N LYS A 542 -19.06 13.99 -1.30
CA LYS A 542 -19.17 12.52 -1.24
C LYS A 542 -17.80 11.88 -1.07
N ALA A 543 -17.53 11.43 0.15
CA ALA A 543 -16.33 10.67 0.47
C ALA A 543 -16.35 9.26 -0.12
N ILE A 544 -15.16 8.74 -0.42
CA ILE A 544 -14.95 7.31 -0.70
C ILE A 544 -15.35 6.43 0.49
N PRO A 545 -15.60 5.13 0.27
CA PRO A 545 -15.59 4.15 1.36
C PRO A 545 -14.25 4.18 2.11
N PRO A 546 -14.24 4.07 3.46
CA PRO A 546 -13.00 4.04 4.23
C PRO A 546 -12.14 2.85 3.80
N THR A 547 -10.89 3.12 3.40
CA THR A 547 -10.01 2.12 2.80
C THR A 547 -8.61 2.16 3.44
N PRO A 548 -8.46 1.59 4.65
CA PRO A 548 -7.16 1.40 5.28
C PRO A 548 -6.43 0.19 4.68
N ALA A 549 -5.87 0.35 3.47
CA ALA A 549 -5.16 -0.73 2.80
C ALA A 549 -3.93 -1.19 3.59
N VAL A 550 -3.74 -2.50 3.75
CA VAL A 550 -2.60 -3.10 4.44
C VAL A 550 -1.70 -3.76 3.41
N GLY A 551 -0.43 -3.37 3.35
CA GLY A 551 0.63 -4.11 2.67
C GLY A 551 1.44 -4.88 3.71
N ALA A 552 1.78 -6.13 3.44
CA ALA A 552 2.25 -7.05 4.47
C ALA A 552 3.40 -7.92 3.96
N VAL A 553 4.42 -8.12 4.81
CA VAL A 553 5.57 -8.97 4.50
C VAL A 553 5.78 -10.03 5.58
N GLY A 554 5.99 -11.26 5.15
CA GLY A 554 6.38 -12.40 5.97
C GLY A 554 7.58 -13.15 5.40
N LEU A 555 8.15 -14.06 6.18
CA LEU A 555 9.28 -14.89 5.79
C LEU A 555 8.90 -16.37 5.73
N ILE A 556 9.16 -17.01 4.60
CA ILE A 556 9.17 -18.46 4.44
C ILE A 556 10.62 -18.93 4.62
N PRO A 557 10.96 -19.66 5.70
CA PRO A 557 12.35 -20.09 5.95
C PRO A 557 12.88 -21.08 4.90
N ASP A 558 12.01 -21.92 4.36
CA ASP A 558 12.31 -22.90 3.32
C ASP A 558 11.19 -22.88 2.27
N ILE A 559 11.51 -22.36 1.08
CA ILE A 559 10.58 -22.18 -0.03
C ILE A 559 9.94 -23.49 -0.52
N SER A 560 10.58 -24.64 -0.28
CA SER A 560 9.99 -25.96 -0.58
C SER A 560 8.77 -26.29 0.28
N LYS A 561 8.57 -25.53 1.36
CA LYS A 561 7.47 -25.66 2.33
C LYS A 561 6.43 -24.54 2.21
N ARG A 562 6.37 -23.83 1.08
CA ARG A 562 5.30 -22.85 0.82
C ARG A 562 3.94 -23.55 0.65
N GLY A 563 2.86 -22.90 1.09
CA GLY A 563 1.50 -23.31 0.82
C GLY A 563 1.08 -23.04 -0.62
N THR A 564 -0.02 -23.68 -1.05
CA THR A 564 -0.66 -23.48 -2.35
C THR A 564 -2.08 -24.03 -2.32
N PHE A 565 -2.95 -23.53 -3.18
CA PHE A 565 -4.30 -24.06 -3.38
C PHE A 565 -4.51 -24.78 -4.73
N GLY A 566 -3.44 -25.03 -5.49
CA GLY A 566 -3.51 -25.58 -6.85
C GLY A 566 -3.10 -27.04 -7.01
N SER A 567 -2.92 -27.78 -5.92
CA SER A 567 -2.44 -29.18 -5.94
C SER A 567 -3.45 -30.19 -5.39
N LEU A 568 -4.75 -29.88 -5.45
CA LEU A 568 -5.80 -30.79 -5.01
C LEU A 568 -5.84 -32.04 -5.92
N ALA A 569 -5.72 -33.22 -5.32
CA ALA A 569 -5.77 -34.50 -6.02
C ALA A 569 -7.07 -35.27 -5.73
N GLU A 570 -7.51 -36.10 -6.69
CA GLU A 570 -8.65 -36.98 -6.48
C GLU A 570 -8.47 -37.88 -5.24
N GLY A 571 -9.49 -37.94 -4.40
CA GLY A 571 -9.46 -38.69 -3.14
C GLY A 571 -8.86 -37.94 -1.95
N ASP A 572 -8.34 -36.72 -2.13
CA ASP A 572 -7.96 -35.87 -0.99
C ASP A 572 -9.19 -35.56 -0.13
N VAL A 573 -8.99 -35.54 1.18
CA VAL A 573 -10.01 -35.22 2.18
C VAL A 573 -10.03 -33.71 2.39
N LEU A 574 -11.19 -33.11 2.17
CA LEU A 574 -11.42 -31.68 2.38
C LEU A 574 -11.76 -31.42 3.85
N MET A 575 -11.09 -30.44 4.45
CA MET A 575 -11.33 -30.04 5.83
C MET A 575 -11.43 -28.52 5.95
N LEU A 576 -12.29 -28.05 6.85
CA LEU A 576 -12.49 -26.65 7.18
C LEU A 576 -11.95 -26.38 8.57
N VAL A 577 -10.97 -25.47 8.65
CA VAL A 577 -10.46 -24.94 9.92
C VAL A 577 -11.36 -23.77 10.35
N GLY A 578 -11.71 -23.72 11.63
CA GLY A 578 -12.52 -22.66 12.23
C GLY A 578 -14.03 -22.97 12.27
N GLU A 579 -14.81 -22.04 12.80
CA GLU A 579 -16.26 -22.20 13.03
C GLU A 579 -17.07 -21.43 11.98
N SER A 580 -18.18 -22.02 11.53
CA SER A 580 -19.12 -21.35 10.61
C SER A 580 -20.35 -20.90 11.37
N HIS A 581 -20.64 -19.60 11.30
CA HIS A 581 -21.82 -18.98 11.91
C HIS A 581 -22.80 -18.45 10.84
N GLY A 582 -22.38 -18.38 9.58
CA GLY A 582 -23.21 -17.92 8.48
C GLY A 582 -23.46 -16.42 8.54
N TRP A 583 -22.40 -15.64 8.82
CA TRP A 583 -22.47 -14.18 8.83
C TRP A 583 -22.61 -13.62 7.41
N LEU A 584 -23.75 -12.97 7.12
CA LEU A 584 -24.06 -12.42 5.79
C LEU A 584 -24.11 -10.88 5.76
N GLY A 585 -24.11 -10.21 6.91
CA GLY A 585 -24.05 -8.75 6.98
C GLY A 585 -22.82 -8.21 6.26
N ALA A 586 -23.02 -7.20 5.40
CA ALA A 586 -21.99 -6.62 4.54
C ALA A 586 -21.21 -7.62 3.65
N SER A 587 -21.74 -8.82 3.39
CA SER A 587 -21.09 -9.84 2.56
C SER A 587 -21.26 -9.62 1.06
N LEU A 588 -20.40 -10.23 0.24
CA LEU A 588 -20.60 -10.25 -1.21
C LEU A 588 -21.87 -11.00 -1.61
N TYR A 589 -22.26 -12.03 -0.87
CA TYR A 589 -23.53 -12.72 -1.12
C TYR A 589 -24.72 -11.77 -0.95
N LEU A 590 -24.75 -11.02 0.16
CA LEU A 590 -25.83 -10.05 0.40
C LEU A 590 -25.86 -8.97 -0.70
N ARG A 591 -24.68 -8.51 -1.15
CA ARG A 591 -24.57 -7.49 -2.19
C ARG A 591 -25.00 -8.00 -3.57
N GLU A 592 -24.41 -9.09 -4.03
CA GLU A 592 -24.56 -9.54 -5.42
C GLU A 592 -25.81 -10.40 -5.64
N ILE A 593 -26.24 -11.16 -4.64
CA ILE A 593 -27.39 -12.07 -4.77
C ILE A 593 -28.68 -11.41 -4.28
N GLU A 594 -28.62 -10.68 -3.16
CA GLU A 594 -29.80 -10.05 -2.56
C GLU A 594 -29.95 -8.56 -2.92
N GLY A 595 -28.93 -7.93 -3.51
CA GLY A 595 -28.94 -6.50 -3.85
C GLY A 595 -28.92 -5.58 -2.62
N ARG A 596 -28.30 -6.02 -1.52
CA ARG A 596 -28.33 -5.41 -0.19
C ARG A 596 -26.91 -5.23 0.37
N GLU A 597 -26.64 -4.15 1.10
CA GLU A 597 -25.29 -3.82 1.59
C GLU A 597 -25.25 -3.46 3.09
N GLU A 598 -26.39 -3.58 3.76
CA GLU A 598 -26.48 -3.31 5.19
C GLU A 598 -25.94 -4.46 6.05
N GLY A 599 -26.00 -4.24 7.36
CA GLY A 599 -25.53 -5.20 8.35
C GLY A 599 -24.13 -4.89 8.87
N ALA A 600 -23.83 -5.41 10.06
CA ALA A 600 -22.50 -5.35 10.66
C ALA A 600 -21.54 -6.30 9.92
N PRO A 601 -20.24 -5.97 9.85
CA PRO A 601 -19.22 -6.91 9.37
C PRO A 601 -19.07 -8.11 10.32
N PRO A 602 -18.51 -9.24 9.86
CA PRO A 602 -18.25 -10.39 10.70
C PRO A 602 -17.26 -10.01 11.83
N PRO A 603 -17.44 -10.54 13.05
CA PRO A 603 -16.57 -10.23 14.17
C PRO A 603 -15.19 -10.88 13.99
N VAL A 604 -14.13 -10.17 14.39
CA VAL A 604 -12.76 -10.67 14.31
C VAL A 604 -12.25 -11.00 15.71
N ASP A 605 -12.29 -12.29 16.08
CA ASP A 605 -11.60 -12.77 17.29
C ASP A 605 -10.13 -13.05 16.97
N LEU A 606 -9.27 -12.09 17.34
CA LEU A 606 -7.84 -12.13 17.08
C LEU A 606 -7.11 -13.29 17.78
N LYS A 607 -7.66 -13.83 18.88
CA LYS A 607 -7.08 -15.03 19.53
C LYS A 607 -7.37 -16.28 18.71
N VAL A 608 -8.58 -16.37 18.17
CA VAL A 608 -8.97 -17.45 17.26
C VAL A 608 -8.17 -17.37 15.97
N GLU A 609 -8.03 -16.16 15.39
CA GLU A 609 -7.20 -15.90 14.20
C GLU A 609 -5.78 -16.42 14.39
N LYS A 610 -5.12 -16.02 15.49
CA LYS A 610 -3.77 -16.47 15.81
C LYS A 610 -3.69 -17.98 16.00
N ARG A 611 -4.59 -18.57 16.80
CA ARG A 611 -4.59 -20.01 17.11
C ARG A 611 -4.74 -20.84 15.82
N ASN A 612 -5.72 -20.49 14.99
CA ASN A 612 -6.03 -21.25 13.79
C ASN A 612 -4.91 -21.10 12.74
N GLY A 613 -4.39 -19.89 12.54
CA GLY A 613 -3.30 -19.68 11.59
C GLY A 613 -1.98 -20.30 12.02
N ASP A 614 -1.62 -20.22 13.31
CA ASP A 614 -0.41 -20.90 13.82
C ASP A 614 -0.48 -22.42 13.60
N PHE A 615 -1.67 -23.01 13.80
CA PHE A 615 -1.93 -24.41 13.51
C PHE A 615 -1.75 -24.73 12.02
N VAL A 616 -2.40 -23.95 11.13
CA VAL A 616 -2.32 -24.13 9.68
C VAL A 616 -0.87 -24.02 9.19
N ARG A 617 -0.15 -22.97 9.61
CA ARG A 617 1.27 -22.78 9.27
C ARG A 617 2.14 -23.96 9.68
N THR A 618 1.85 -24.56 10.84
CA THR A 618 2.53 -25.77 11.31
C THR A 618 2.28 -26.95 10.38
N GLN A 619 1.01 -27.19 9.99
CA GLN A 619 0.67 -28.31 9.09
C GLN A 619 1.29 -28.16 7.70
N ILE A 620 1.37 -26.93 7.18
CA ILE A 620 2.07 -26.61 5.93
C ILE A 620 3.54 -26.99 6.03
N ARG A 621 4.24 -26.54 7.09
CA ARG A 621 5.69 -26.76 7.28
C ARG A 621 6.05 -28.23 7.45
N GLU A 622 5.18 -28.98 8.11
CA GLU A 622 5.32 -30.43 8.26
C GLU A 622 5.03 -31.19 6.95
N GLY A 623 4.50 -30.52 5.91
CA GLY A 623 4.21 -31.11 4.61
C GLY A 623 3.01 -32.05 4.64
N ARG A 624 2.03 -31.78 5.53
CA ARG A 624 0.84 -32.64 5.67
C ARG A 624 -0.30 -32.26 4.72
N LEU A 625 -0.28 -31.04 4.18
CA LEU A 625 -1.37 -30.50 3.38
C LEU A 625 -1.08 -30.63 1.88
N SER A 626 -2.07 -31.11 1.13
CA SER A 626 -2.13 -31.05 -0.33
C SER A 626 -2.49 -29.64 -0.81
N ILE A 627 -3.41 -28.97 -0.11
CA ILE A 627 -3.76 -27.56 -0.36
C ILE A 627 -4.04 -26.82 0.95
N VAL A 628 -3.90 -25.50 0.89
CA VAL A 628 -4.38 -24.53 1.86
C VAL A 628 -4.83 -23.29 1.11
N HIS A 629 -5.98 -22.75 1.49
CA HIS A 629 -6.54 -21.50 1.00
C HIS A 629 -7.28 -20.80 2.14
N ASP A 630 -7.16 -19.48 2.24
CA ASP A 630 -7.93 -18.71 3.21
C ASP A 630 -9.42 -18.64 2.82
N LEU A 631 -10.29 -18.24 3.75
CA LEU A 631 -11.67 -17.87 3.45
C LEU A 631 -11.87 -16.39 3.72
N SER A 632 -12.17 -15.65 2.66
CA SER A 632 -12.39 -14.20 2.66
C SER A 632 -13.72 -13.86 1.97
N ASP A 633 -13.67 -13.06 0.92
CA ASP A 633 -14.79 -12.61 0.10
C ASP A 633 -15.54 -13.81 -0.52
N GLY A 634 -16.88 -13.85 -0.35
CA GLY A 634 -17.70 -14.94 -0.89
C GLY A 634 -17.64 -16.27 -0.12
N GLY A 635 -16.85 -16.34 0.96
CA GLY A 635 -16.83 -17.46 1.90
C GLY A 635 -16.33 -18.78 1.31
N LEU A 636 -16.81 -19.90 1.86
CA LEU A 636 -16.39 -21.25 1.47
C LEU A 636 -16.66 -21.56 0.00
N ALA A 637 -17.74 -21.02 -0.57
CA ALA A 637 -18.11 -21.25 -1.96
C ALA A 637 -17.07 -20.68 -2.93
N ALA A 638 -16.59 -19.46 -2.68
CA ALA A 638 -15.55 -18.83 -3.49
C ALA A 638 -14.24 -19.60 -3.37
N ALA A 639 -13.77 -19.85 -2.14
CA ALA A 639 -12.54 -20.59 -1.88
C ALA A 639 -12.56 -22.00 -2.53
N ALA A 640 -13.68 -22.74 -2.42
CA ALA A 640 -13.82 -24.04 -3.06
C ALA A 640 -13.80 -23.95 -4.59
N ALA A 641 -14.43 -22.93 -5.17
CA ALA A 641 -14.40 -22.70 -6.62
C ALA A 641 -12.99 -22.35 -7.11
N GLU A 642 -12.24 -21.52 -6.38
CA GLU A 642 -10.86 -21.14 -6.71
C GLU A 642 -9.92 -22.34 -6.65
N VAL A 643 -10.01 -23.16 -5.60
CA VAL A 643 -9.28 -24.43 -5.48
C VAL A 643 -9.61 -25.37 -6.65
N ALA A 644 -10.89 -25.51 -7.00
CA ALA A 644 -11.33 -26.38 -8.11
C ALA A 644 -10.74 -25.92 -9.44
N MET A 645 -10.80 -24.61 -9.72
CA MET A 645 -10.29 -24.02 -10.94
C MET A 645 -8.78 -24.16 -11.05
N ALA A 646 -8.06 -23.86 -9.97
CA ALA A 646 -6.61 -23.91 -9.91
C ALA A 646 -6.07 -25.33 -10.08
N SER A 647 -6.68 -26.30 -9.40
CA SER A 647 -6.22 -27.70 -9.40
C SER A 647 -6.75 -28.49 -10.61
N GLY A 648 -7.87 -28.08 -11.20
CA GLY A 648 -8.55 -28.84 -12.26
C GLY A 648 -9.26 -30.10 -11.74
N THR A 649 -9.52 -30.18 -10.44
CA THR A 649 -10.15 -31.30 -9.74
C THR A 649 -11.42 -30.81 -9.05
N GLY A 650 -12.54 -31.53 -9.21
CA GLY A 650 -13.81 -31.19 -8.59
C GLY A 650 -13.81 -31.38 -7.08
N LEU A 651 -14.86 -30.88 -6.42
CA LEU A 651 -15.06 -31.00 -4.98
C LEU A 651 -16.50 -31.42 -4.71
N ASN A 652 -16.68 -32.46 -3.89
CA ASN A 652 -17.96 -32.80 -3.32
C ASN A 652 -17.95 -32.44 -1.83
N LEU A 653 -18.54 -31.29 -1.53
CA LEU A 653 -18.68 -30.81 -0.16
C LEU A 653 -19.79 -31.59 0.56
N ALA A 654 -19.63 -31.82 1.85
CA ALA A 654 -20.61 -32.46 2.71
C ALA A 654 -21.16 -31.43 3.70
N HIS A 655 -22.49 -31.37 3.81
CA HIS A 655 -23.17 -30.49 4.73
C HIS A 655 -24.36 -31.20 5.38
N GLU A 656 -24.22 -31.52 6.68
CA GLU A 656 -25.25 -32.19 7.50
C GLU A 656 -25.61 -31.38 8.76
N GLY A 657 -25.13 -30.14 8.85
CA GLY A 657 -25.29 -29.28 10.03
C GLY A 657 -26.64 -28.56 10.10
N GLU A 658 -26.90 -27.90 11.24
CA GLU A 658 -28.11 -27.08 11.45
C GLU A 658 -28.03 -25.69 10.79
N LEU A 659 -26.81 -25.23 10.47
CA LEU A 659 -26.60 -23.94 9.81
C LEU A 659 -27.23 -23.99 8.40
N PRO A 660 -28.06 -23.01 8.00
CA PRO A 660 -28.60 -22.98 6.64
C PRO A 660 -27.48 -23.03 5.59
N LEU A 661 -27.71 -23.77 4.49
CA LEU A 661 -26.69 -24.05 3.49
C LEU A 661 -26.08 -22.79 2.87
N HIS A 662 -26.86 -21.75 2.60
CA HIS A 662 -26.32 -20.47 2.10
C HIS A 662 -25.44 -19.76 3.13
N GLY A 663 -25.73 -19.92 4.42
CA GLY A 663 -24.84 -19.48 5.50
C GLY A 663 -23.53 -20.26 5.53
N PHE A 664 -23.59 -21.59 5.36
CA PHE A 664 -22.40 -22.43 5.32
C PHE A 664 -21.50 -22.12 4.11
N LEU A 665 -22.11 -21.89 2.96
CA LEU A 665 -21.41 -21.64 1.70
C LEU A 665 -20.88 -20.21 1.58
N PHE A 666 -21.71 -19.22 1.91
CA PHE A 666 -21.43 -17.83 1.58
C PHE A 666 -21.20 -16.92 2.79
N GLY A 667 -21.36 -17.45 4.01
CA GLY A 667 -21.01 -16.71 5.22
C GLY A 667 -19.53 -16.36 5.19
N GLU A 668 -19.19 -15.11 5.48
CA GLU A 668 -17.82 -14.59 5.48
C GLU A 668 -17.23 -14.59 6.90
N ASP A 669 -17.50 -15.66 7.68
CA ASP A 669 -16.95 -15.84 9.02
C ASP A 669 -15.39 -15.88 8.98
N GLN A 670 -14.76 -15.37 10.03
CA GLN A 670 -13.32 -15.07 10.08
C GLN A 670 -12.48 -16.21 10.68
N ALA A 671 -11.15 -16.14 10.53
CA ALA A 671 -10.18 -17.11 11.02
C ALA A 671 -10.34 -18.54 10.45
N ARG A 672 -10.72 -18.65 9.17
CA ARG A 672 -11.01 -19.92 8.50
C ARG A 672 -10.09 -20.20 7.32
N TYR A 673 -9.88 -21.49 7.08
CA TYR A 673 -9.06 -22.00 5.99
C TYR A 673 -9.70 -23.26 5.40
N LEU A 674 -9.72 -23.35 4.08
CA LEU A 674 -9.98 -24.59 3.37
C LEU A 674 -8.64 -25.31 3.19
N ILE A 675 -8.54 -26.51 3.75
CA ILE A 675 -7.36 -27.35 3.62
C ILE A 675 -7.75 -28.71 3.04
N ALA A 676 -6.81 -29.37 2.37
CA ALA A 676 -6.98 -30.76 1.97
C ALA A 676 -5.70 -31.55 2.20
N ALA A 677 -5.85 -32.84 2.39
CA ALA A 677 -4.75 -33.77 2.57
C ALA A 677 -5.15 -35.17 2.13
N THR A 678 -4.17 -36.02 1.83
CA THR A 678 -4.41 -37.46 1.68
C THR A 678 -5.09 -38.03 2.92
N GLU A 679 -5.88 -39.10 2.79
CA GLU A 679 -6.61 -39.73 3.90
C GLU A 679 -5.75 -39.93 5.17
N ALA A 680 -4.55 -40.51 5.02
CA ALA A 680 -3.64 -40.76 6.14
C ALA A 680 -3.14 -39.47 6.81
N GLN A 681 -2.89 -38.42 6.03
CA GLN A 681 -2.47 -37.12 6.58
C GLN A 681 -3.65 -36.36 7.19
N ALA A 682 -4.85 -36.49 6.63
CA ALA A 682 -6.06 -35.87 7.17
C ALA A 682 -6.36 -36.38 8.59
N GLU A 683 -6.18 -37.68 8.86
CA GLU A 683 -6.29 -38.22 10.23
C GLU A 683 -5.26 -37.58 11.18
N ALA A 684 -4.02 -37.41 10.72
CA ALA A 684 -2.95 -36.81 11.50
C ALA A 684 -3.19 -35.31 11.77
N VAL A 685 -3.73 -34.58 10.79
CA VAL A 685 -4.13 -33.17 10.90
C VAL A 685 -5.28 -33.03 11.91
N ARG A 686 -6.29 -33.90 11.85
CA ARG A 686 -7.40 -33.89 12.81
C ARG A 686 -6.93 -34.13 14.24
N ALA A 687 -6.07 -35.12 14.46
CA ALA A 687 -5.51 -35.38 15.78
C ALA A 687 -4.71 -34.17 16.32
N ALA A 688 -3.94 -33.50 15.44
CA ALA A 688 -3.21 -32.29 15.80
C ALA A 688 -4.15 -31.11 16.11
N ALA A 689 -5.28 -30.99 15.39
CA ALA A 689 -6.28 -29.96 15.65
C ALA A 689 -6.96 -30.16 17.02
N ASP A 690 -7.32 -31.40 17.36
CA ASP A 690 -7.88 -31.77 18.66
C ASP A 690 -6.91 -31.42 19.81
N GLU A 691 -5.61 -31.72 19.65
CA GLU A 691 -4.57 -31.40 20.63
C GLU A 691 -4.37 -29.87 20.78
N ALA A 692 -4.42 -29.13 19.67
CA ALA A 692 -4.29 -27.68 19.64
C ALA A 692 -5.57 -26.92 20.04
N GLY A 693 -6.69 -27.63 20.24
CA GLY A 693 -8.00 -27.02 20.49
C GLY A 693 -8.48 -26.15 19.33
N VAL A 694 -8.18 -26.54 18.10
CA VAL A 694 -8.58 -25.86 16.86
C VAL A 694 -9.81 -26.55 16.28
N PRO A 695 -10.94 -25.84 16.08
CA PRO A 695 -12.10 -26.39 15.39
C PRO A 695 -11.71 -26.83 13.98
N LEU A 696 -12.01 -28.10 13.65
CA LEU A 696 -11.76 -28.68 12.35
C LEU A 696 -12.91 -29.61 11.97
N ALA A 697 -13.52 -29.38 10.81
CA ALA A 697 -14.55 -30.26 10.25
C ALA A 697 -14.05 -30.93 8.98
N VAL A 698 -14.33 -32.22 8.79
CA VAL A 698 -14.20 -32.87 7.49
C VAL A 698 -15.44 -32.49 6.68
N ILE A 699 -15.23 -31.81 5.56
CA ILE A 699 -16.31 -31.20 4.78
C ILE A 699 -16.42 -31.76 3.37
N GLY A 700 -15.80 -32.89 3.06
CA GLY A 700 -15.98 -33.54 1.77
C GLY A 700 -14.76 -34.25 1.23
N LEU A 701 -14.82 -34.58 -0.06
CA LEU A 701 -13.75 -35.24 -0.80
C LEU A 701 -13.52 -34.54 -2.14
N ALA A 702 -12.28 -34.52 -2.58
CA ALA A 702 -11.90 -34.11 -3.93
C ALA A 702 -12.22 -35.20 -4.96
N GLY A 703 -12.77 -34.81 -6.10
CA GLY A 703 -13.04 -35.72 -7.20
C GLY A 703 -14.04 -35.16 -8.22
N GLY A 704 -14.03 -35.75 -9.41
CA GLY A 704 -14.87 -35.32 -10.53
C GLY A 704 -14.40 -34.00 -11.16
N ASP A 705 -15.31 -33.35 -11.88
CA ASP A 705 -15.06 -32.15 -12.71
C ASP A 705 -16.00 -30.98 -12.35
N ALA A 706 -16.64 -31.04 -11.19
CA ALA A 706 -17.60 -30.06 -10.71
C ALA A 706 -17.49 -29.80 -9.20
N LEU A 707 -17.96 -28.63 -8.78
CA LEU A 707 -18.28 -28.31 -7.39
C LEU A 707 -19.72 -28.73 -7.11
N THR A 708 -19.92 -29.52 -6.05
CA THR A 708 -21.22 -30.03 -5.61
C THR A 708 -21.31 -29.99 -4.07
N VAL A 709 -22.52 -29.99 -3.52
CA VAL A 709 -22.74 -30.24 -2.08
C VAL A 709 -23.69 -31.43 -1.93
N ASN A 710 -23.31 -32.43 -1.14
CA ASN A 710 -24.05 -33.66 -0.94
C ASN A 710 -24.41 -34.39 -2.25
N GLY A 711 -23.63 -34.16 -3.32
CA GLY A 711 -23.93 -34.64 -4.68
C GLY A 711 -25.17 -34.02 -5.34
N GLU A 712 -25.73 -32.95 -4.76
CA GLU A 712 -26.82 -32.18 -5.35
C GLU A 712 -26.28 -30.97 -6.09
N TRP A 713 -26.94 -30.63 -7.21
CA TRP A 713 -26.57 -29.57 -8.16
C TRP A 713 -25.09 -29.64 -8.58
N ALA A 714 -24.71 -29.01 -9.69
CA ALA A 714 -23.33 -29.12 -10.17
C ALA A 714 -22.92 -27.85 -10.88
N VAL A 715 -21.80 -27.27 -10.44
CA VAL A 715 -21.12 -26.20 -11.15
C VAL A 715 -19.84 -26.78 -11.74
N SER A 716 -19.81 -26.96 -13.06
CA SER A 716 -18.63 -27.52 -13.70
C SER A 716 -17.42 -26.59 -13.55
N ILE A 717 -16.23 -27.16 -13.47
CA ILE A 717 -14.98 -26.37 -13.47
C ILE A 717 -14.86 -25.54 -14.75
N GLU A 718 -15.36 -26.06 -15.88
CA GLU A 718 -15.40 -25.34 -17.14
C GLU A 718 -16.26 -24.06 -17.04
N ASP A 719 -17.47 -24.17 -16.47
CA ASP A 719 -18.34 -23.02 -16.27
C ASP A 719 -17.73 -22.01 -15.30
N LEU A 720 -17.13 -22.47 -14.18
CA LEU A 720 -16.43 -21.61 -13.22
C LEU A 720 -15.31 -20.82 -13.91
N LYS A 721 -14.42 -21.49 -14.67
CA LYS A 721 -13.33 -20.83 -15.40
C LYS A 721 -13.86 -19.84 -16.43
N ARG A 722 -14.93 -20.20 -17.14
CA ARG A 722 -15.56 -19.33 -18.14
C ARG A 722 -16.11 -18.06 -17.51
N VAL A 723 -16.88 -18.15 -16.42
CA VAL A 723 -17.48 -16.97 -15.80
C VAL A 723 -16.45 -16.12 -15.07
N ASN A 724 -15.52 -16.74 -14.34
CA ASN A 724 -14.50 -16.03 -13.57
C ASN A 724 -13.57 -15.19 -14.47
N SER A 725 -13.25 -15.68 -15.66
CA SER A 725 -12.40 -14.95 -16.62
C SER A 725 -13.13 -13.94 -17.51
N ALA A 726 -14.46 -13.82 -17.40
CA ALA A 726 -15.26 -13.04 -18.34
C ALA A 726 -15.33 -11.54 -18.02
N PHE A 727 -15.38 -11.16 -16.74
CA PHE A 727 -15.74 -9.80 -16.32
C PHE A 727 -14.83 -8.70 -16.88
N LEU A 728 -13.53 -8.74 -16.58
CA LEU A 728 -12.60 -7.67 -17.02
C LEU A 728 -12.46 -7.58 -18.55
N PRO A 729 -12.31 -8.69 -19.31
CA PRO A 729 -12.35 -8.62 -20.77
C PRO A 729 -13.65 -8.02 -21.31
N ALA A 730 -14.80 -8.31 -20.70
CA ALA A 730 -16.08 -7.72 -21.11
C ALA A 730 -16.13 -6.21 -20.80
N LEU A 731 -15.69 -5.78 -19.62
CA LEU A 731 -15.58 -4.37 -19.24
C LEU A 731 -14.69 -3.59 -20.23
N MET A 732 -13.59 -4.21 -20.66
CA MET A 732 -12.60 -3.59 -21.53
C MET A 732 -12.95 -3.66 -23.03
N GLY A 733 -13.84 -4.57 -23.43
CA GLY A 733 -14.28 -4.75 -24.81
C GLY A 733 -15.42 -3.82 -25.26
N GLY A 734 -16.05 -3.10 -24.32
CA GLY A 734 -17.16 -2.16 -24.58
C GLY A 734 -16.75 -0.78 -25.02
#